data_AF-A0A8H5WE12-F1
#
_entry.id   AF-A0A8H5WE12-F1
#
_cell.length_a   1.000
_cell.length_b   1.000
_cell.length_c   1.000
_cell.angle_alpha   90.00
_cell.angle_beta   90.00
_cell.angle_gamma   90.00
#
_symmetry.space_group_name_H-M   'P 1'
#
loop_
_entity.id
_entity.type
_entity.pdbx_description
1 polymer ?
#
loop_
_entity_poly.entity_id
_entity_poly.type
_entity_poly.pdbx_seq_one_letter_code
_entity_poly.pdbx_strand_id
1 'polypeptide(L)'
;MKLAWKPLSELRQVYHLSELRDPDDGIDIVVVPGLWAQGCPKNESTSCSWLKLLTASTDQDTRVFIFTYDIDSTGAEDGHVWHQLLYLGRNLLDTIRQARPFDVHRRPLYFICHGLGGIILKQAMVLAHHDYPHIRNALSGIVFLGTPHLCTADDDRWENWRLILQIYRKDIPKTILRKEDKESLASVCENFSTLNLPVPVLSVFESTETRVPASGPLGLIRAGGRLNVKLVDRAHATVKTTFEELIPADSPHSGLPVVIPGTSLFQRMIGFLNKAPLHGKTIVTKAFGKLEIKYEFSVTDTESQQGFTHESPGANSPRRDSGSTDRSVNKKKTILLPCHMLGQSRNRGFFGQKNILKQIDESLKPTERVNSYESGYSNIEEQPLQAFALCGIGGLGKTEIAVEFVHSHKNNFDAIFWVNSASSEKLYECYRKMAVQLGLCDEASAVKEDPDSIRETVKAWLSNPVRTLGAEQDPGSLAKWLLVFDNADDPDILSEFWPLNGPGSILITSRDPLAKQEVPGFADLSGIDLPSMTPKDAGSWLQSLSKREKEISSREFCETIAERMGGLPLAIVQMAYLIRTKHLSLSEFLESYNHDARKFQSSPVKGMTRQQTVASIWNIESLTPPALALLRVLSVLDPDNIQESLLTTGADKVELEDYPNDKFKYMEARAELIQSSLVTRNMELGYLKIHRLVQDVVRHQLRVLELRSVYNAGVILLSTVWPFFDETNELGSDRLRKVRQYLPHAAALRDLVKEKSPETLKPNIDVASLFNETAWFYILQSWGFNLQYGFEYARLSHDILIANSEDQDPNIYSSLLTNSYRYQGITSIYMLTKDAVPCCKKWIELLVDRIQRYKEPADIQTLPISYNELGIALMTVPDPKEALKAFETCCELLDQQRKPGKLPFPFAWQHRGTVTAWAGDPNAGYEILAPILKEREDKLGKDNTEGIEDGHLLTYMGNIRRLQGEGDWYELEKRAVSVLRTTCGENSSFTIQASYRLARAHFDRAEYDEAAALLRKCVAFPGDVPWYKADLGRYCWKLGRTLQASGGSGSDTRDLLDRSMTIRRDLVPDDQREESELTDSDWDELIYVLYR
;
A
#
# COMPACT_ATOMS: atom_id res chain seq x y z
N MET A 1 24.80 38.03 -10.13
CA MET A 1 25.45 37.16 -11.14
C MET A 1 24.38 36.33 -11.86
N LYS A 2 24.71 35.60 -12.94
CA LYS A 2 23.82 34.63 -13.61
C LYS A 2 24.49 33.27 -13.67
N LEU A 3 23.71 32.20 -13.49
CA LEU A 3 23.92 30.76 -13.72
C LEU A 3 22.87 30.09 -12.82
N ALA A 4 21.60 29.97 -13.21
CA ALA A 4 21.10 29.35 -14.44
C ALA A 4 21.62 27.92 -14.59
N TRP A 5 21.25 27.06 -13.61
CA TRP A 5 21.32 25.63 -13.80
C TRP A 5 20.40 25.21 -14.94
N LYS A 6 20.91 24.30 -15.76
CA LYS A 6 20.09 23.52 -16.70
C LYS A 6 20.05 22.10 -16.16
N PRO A 7 18.88 21.54 -15.88
CA PRO A 7 18.73 20.11 -16.04
C PRO A 7 18.84 19.79 -17.55
N LEU A 8 19.46 18.68 -17.94
CA LEU A 8 19.45 18.22 -19.34
C LEU A 8 19.81 16.72 -19.43
N SER A 9 19.29 15.94 -18.47
CA SER A 9 19.35 14.48 -18.44
C SER A 9 18.46 13.88 -19.53
N GLU A 10 19.05 13.43 -20.63
CA GLU A 10 18.34 12.77 -21.73
C GLU A 10 19.22 11.67 -22.37
N LEU A 11 18.59 10.64 -22.95
CA LEU A 11 19.26 9.59 -23.70
C LEU A 11 19.17 9.87 -25.19
N ARG A 12 20.27 10.35 -25.77
CA ARG A 12 20.37 10.48 -27.23
C ARG A 12 20.81 9.14 -27.82
N GLN A 13 19.96 8.50 -28.61
CA GLN A 13 20.42 7.40 -29.48
C GLN A 13 21.33 8.00 -30.55
N VAL A 14 22.55 7.49 -30.67
CA VAL A 14 23.57 8.03 -31.57
C VAL A 14 23.82 7.09 -32.75
N TYR A 15 23.75 5.77 -32.53
CA TYR A 15 24.01 4.75 -33.56
C TYR A 15 22.97 3.62 -33.58
N HIS A 16 22.76 3.05 -34.77
CA HIS A 16 21.96 1.86 -35.08
C HIS A 16 22.56 1.19 -36.33
N LEU A 17 22.55 -0.14 -36.39
CA LEU A 17 23.16 -0.95 -37.46
C LEU A 17 22.26 -2.17 -37.70
N SER A 18 21.61 -2.27 -38.86
CA SER A 18 20.48 -3.21 -39.04
C SER A 18 20.39 -3.86 -40.42
N GLU A 19 19.90 -5.11 -40.43
CA GLU A 19 18.93 -5.59 -41.41
C GLU A 19 18.09 -6.75 -40.82
N LEU A 20 16.87 -6.94 -41.33
CA LEU A 20 15.73 -7.64 -40.72
C LEU A 20 15.96 -9.05 -40.11
N ARG A 21 15.63 -9.20 -38.80
CA ARG A 21 14.99 -10.39 -38.21
C ARG A 21 14.28 -10.06 -36.88
N ASP A 22 13.75 -11.09 -36.20
CA ASP A 22 12.86 -11.05 -35.03
C ASP A 22 13.35 -10.08 -33.92
N PRO A 23 12.50 -9.20 -33.33
CA PRO A 23 12.92 -8.15 -32.40
C PRO A 23 13.68 -8.57 -31.12
N ASP A 24 13.64 -9.85 -30.72
CA ASP A 24 14.26 -10.36 -29.48
C ASP A 24 15.80 -10.55 -29.54
N ASP A 25 16.43 -10.49 -30.73
CA ASP A 25 17.80 -11.01 -30.97
C ASP A 25 18.97 -9.99 -30.92
N GLY A 26 18.82 -8.80 -30.28
CA GLY A 26 19.86 -7.75 -30.25
C GLY A 26 20.06 -7.06 -28.88
N ILE A 27 21.08 -6.19 -28.77
CA ILE A 27 21.50 -5.53 -27.51
C ILE A 27 21.36 -4.00 -27.53
N ASP A 28 21.37 -3.39 -26.34
CA ASP A 28 21.37 -1.95 -26.09
C ASP A 28 22.56 -1.55 -25.20
N ILE A 29 23.28 -0.47 -25.54
CA ILE A 29 24.40 0.08 -24.76
C ILE A 29 24.11 1.52 -24.36
N VAL A 30 24.26 1.85 -23.07
CA VAL A 30 24.11 3.21 -22.51
C VAL A 30 25.45 3.73 -22.00
N VAL A 31 25.93 4.84 -22.58
CA VAL A 31 27.18 5.50 -22.16
C VAL A 31 26.87 6.63 -21.18
N VAL A 32 27.51 6.60 -20.01
CA VAL A 32 27.40 7.65 -18.97
C VAL A 32 28.74 8.39 -18.85
N PRO A 33 28.89 9.60 -19.44
CA PRO A 33 30.15 10.35 -19.43
C PRO A 33 30.51 10.84 -18.02
N GLY A 34 31.75 11.30 -17.84
CA GLY A 34 32.19 11.90 -16.57
C GLY A 34 31.75 13.35 -16.41
N LEU A 35 31.56 13.79 -15.17
CA LEU A 35 31.19 15.17 -14.83
C LEU A 35 32.17 16.19 -15.44
N TRP A 36 31.62 17.07 -16.29
CA TRP A 36 32.32 18.10 -17.10
C TRP A 36 33.40 17.55 -18.07
N ALA A 37 33.47 16.23 -18.29
CA ALA A 37 34.43 15.62 -19.20
C ALA A 37 34.01 15.82 -20.66
N GLN A 38 34.69 16.72 -21.38
CA GLN A 38 34.39 17.11 -22.77
C GLN A 38 34.68 16.01 -23.83
N GLY A 39 34.84 14.75 -23.43
CA GLY A 39 35.24 13.62 -24.29
C GLY A 39 34.14 13.08 -25.21
N CYS A 40 32.87 13.23 -24.83
CA CYS A 40 31.72 13.03 -25.72
C CYS A 40 31.18 14.41 -26.11
N PRO A 41 31.46 14.92 -27.33
CA PRO A 41 31.07 16.28 -27.69
C PRO A 41 29.56 16.37 -27.95
N LYS A 42 28.94 17.51 -27.62
CA LYS A 42 27.54 17.80 -27.97
C LYS A 42 27.30 18.02 -29.48
N ASN A 43 28.33 17.89 -30.33
CA ASN A 43 28.30 18.01 -31.80
C ASN A 43 28.99 16.77 -32.44
N GLU A 44 28.40 16.21 -33.51
CA GLU A 44 28.61 14.81 -33.92
C GLU A 44 29.92 14.45 -34.65
N SER A 45 30.75 15.42 -35.03
CA SER A 45 31.53 15.30 -36.28
C SER A 45 32.87 14.55 -36.26
N THR A 46 33.49 14.24 -35.11
CA THR A 46 34.87 13.66 -35.12
C THR A 46 35.29 12.70 -33.99
N SER A 47 34.74 12.76 -32.78
CA SER A 47 35.38 12.11 -31.61
C SER A 47 34.94 10.66 -31.31
N CYS A 48 33.71 10.28 -31.65
CA CYS A 48 33.13 8.97 -31.28
C CYS A 48 33.47 7.83 -32.26
N SER A 49 34.61 7.92 -32.97
CA SER A 49 35.05 6.90 -33.92
C SER A 49 35.30 5.54 -33.25
N TRP A 50 35.82 5.55 -32.01
CA TRP A 50 36.11 4.31 -31.27
C TRP A 50 34.85 3.55 -30.85
N LEU A 51 33.77 4.24 -30.46
CA LEU A 51 32.49 3.60 -30.14
C LEU A 51 31.86 2.97 -31.39
N LYS A 52 31.87 3.66 -32.54
CA LYS A 52 31.44 3.07 -33.82
C LYS A 52 32.24 1.82 -34.18
N LEU A 53 33.56 1.86 -34.02
CA LEU A 53 34.43 0.72 -34.31
C LEU A 53 34.23 -0.43 -33.30
N LEU A 54 33.92 -0.13 -32.04
CA LEU A 54 33.63 -1.12 -31.00
C LEU A 54 32.38 -1.92 -31.40
N THR A 55 31.26 -1.25 -31.70
CA THR A 55 29.99 -1.91 -32.03
C THR A 55 29.92 -2.43 -33.46
N ALA A 56 30.79 -1.96 -34.37
CA ALA A 56 31.02 -2.61 -35.66
C ALA A 56 31.93 -3.85 -35.56
N SER A 57 32.51 -4.12 -34.38
CA SER A 57 33.29 -5.33 -34.07
C SER A 57 32.54 -6.30 -33.15
N THR A 58 31.26 -6.05 -32.85
CA THR A 58 30.39 -6.95 -32.07
C THR A 58 29.44 -7.72 -32.99
N ASP A 59 29.28 -9.02 -32.78
CA ASP A 59 28.54 -9.94 -33.66
C ASP A 59 27.00 -9.83 -33.55
N GLN A 60 26.46 -8.71 -33.04
CA GLN A 60 25.04 -8.52 -32.68
C GLN A 60 24.53 -7.13 -33.07
N ASP A 61 23.25 -7.02 -33.46
CA ASP A 61 22.57 -5.73 -33.64
C ASP A 61 22.63 -4.94 -32.32
N THR A 62 23.19 -3.74 -32.40
CA THR A 62 23.57 -2.93 -31.26
C THR A 62 23.05 -1.50 -31.42
N ARG A 63 22.24 -1.04 -30.46
CA ARG A 63 21.83 0.36 -30.35
C ARG A 63 22.67 1.05 -29.28
N VAL A 64 23.20 2.24 -29.58
CA VAL A 64 24.03 3.02 -28.65
C VAL A 64 23.34 4.31 -28.27
N PHE A 65 23.13 4.49 -26.96
CA PHE A 65 22.62 5.69 -26.34
C PHE A 65 23.73 6.37 -25.53
N ILE A 66 23.73 7.71 -25.48
CA ILE A 66 24.56 8.49 -24.55
C ILE A 66 23.63 9.25 -23.61
N PHE A 67 23.82 9.06 -22.30
CA PHE A 67 23.19 9.88 -21.27
C PHE A 67 23.90 11.22 -21.20
N THR A 68 23.39 12.21 -21.93
CA THR A 68 23.81 13.60 -21.72
C THR A 68 23.14 14.10 -20.46
N TYR A 69 23.88 14.86 -19.64
CA TYR A 69 23.38 15.55 -18.46
C TYR A 69 24.21 16.83 -18.25
N ASP A 70 23.58 17.90 -17.76
CA ASP A 70 24.27 19.12 -17.32
C ASP A 70 24.21 19.19 -15.78
N ILE A 71 25.32 19.59 -15.17
CA ILE A 71 25.45 19.91 -13.74
C ILE A 71 26.04 21.31 -13.68
N ASP A 72 25.36 22.21 -12.96
CA ASP A 72 25.73 23.61 -12.83
C ASP A 72 26.98 23.80 -11.96
N SER A 73 27.42 25.05 -11.89
CA SER A 73 28.74 25.44 -11.42
C SER A 73 28.73 26.48 -10.31
N THR A 74 27.60 27.11 -9.93
CA THR A 74 27.64 28.10 -8.83
C THR A 74 27.55 27.48 -7.43
N GLY A 75 26.75 26.43 -7.22
CA GLY A 75 26.66 25.70 -5.94
C GLY A 75 27.86 24.80 -5.61
N ALA A 76 29.03 25.07 -6.18
CA ALA A 76 30.26 24.29 -6.00
C ALA A 76 31.04 24.68 -4.72
N GLU A 77 30.56 25.66 -3.94
CA GLU A 77 31.14 26.01 -2.64
C GLU A 77 30.45 25.26 -1.49
N ASP A 78 29.17 24.91 -1.66
CA ASP A 78 28.25 24.33 -0.65
C ASP A 78 27.85 22.87 -0.93
N GLY A 79 28.73 22.06 -1.55
CA GLY A 79 28.58 20.60 -1.70
C GLY A 79 27.44 20.07 -2.58
N HIS A 80 26.50 20.91 -3.03
CA HIS A 80 25.32 20.52 -3.82
C HIS A 80 25.62 19.67 -5.07
N VAL A 81 26.82 19.78 -5.65
CA VAL A 81 27.27 18.99 -6.80
C VAL A 81 27.18 17.47 -6.58
N TRP A 82 27.36 16.99 -5.34
CA TRP A 82 27.40 15.56 -5.03
C TRP A 82 25.99 14.96 -4.89
N HIS A 83 25.10 15.64 -4.16
CA HIS A 83 23.69 15.23 -4.08
C HIS A 83 23.02 15.18 -5.46
N GLN A 84 23.40 16.06 -6.38
CA GLN A 84 22.86 16.05 -7.75
C GLN A 84 23.41 14.90 -8.62
N LEU A 85 24.66 14.46 -8.41
CA LEU A 85 25.15 13.20 -9.00
C LEU A 85 24.36 11.98 -8.53
N LEU A 86 23.82 12.01 -7.30
CA LEU A 86 22.97 10.94 -6.78
C LEU A 86 21.53 11.04 -7.33
N TYR A 87 20.96 12.26 -7.38
CA TYR A 87 19.62 12.49 -7.93
C TYR A 87 19.49 12.02 -9.39
N LEU A 88 20.51 12.31 -10.22
CA LEU A 88 20.60 11.83 -11.62
C LEU A 88 20.54 10.30 -11.75
N GLY A 89 20.77 9.54 -10.67
CA GLY A 89 20.59 8.09 -10.63
C GLY A 89 19.15 7.65 -10.88
N ARG A 90 18.13 8.38 -10.38
CA ARG A 90 16.73 8.08 -10.72
C ARG A 90 16.41 8.51 -12.15
N ASN A 91 16.80 9.73 -12.54
CA ASN A 91 16.57 10.24 -13.89
C ASN A 91 17.10 9.28 -14.96
N LEU A 92 18.30 8.71 -14.76
CA LEU A 92 18.88 7.70 -15.66
C LEU A 92 17.95 6.47 -15.86
N LEU A 93 17.25 6.01 -14.82
CA LEU A 93 16.29 4.90 -14.94
C LEU A 93 15.02 5.32 -15.68
N ASP A 94 14.45 6.47 -15.34
CA ASP A 94 13.24 6.97 -15.98
C ASP A 94 13.44 7.24 -17.47
N THR A 95 14.59 7.81 -17.87
CA THR A 95 14.91 7.97 -19.29
C THR A 95 15.13 6.62 -19.99
N ILE A 96 15.74 5.61 -19.34
CA ILE A 96 15.87 4.26 -19.91
C ILE A 96 14.49 3.61 -20.10
N ARG A 97 13.58 3.78 -19.14
CA ARG A 97 12.20 3.28 -19.22
C ARG A 97 11.43 3.92 -20.38
N GLN A 98 11.56 5.23 -20.57
CA GLN A 98 10.96 5.95 -21.70
C GLN A 98 11.56 5.52 -23.05
N ALA A 99 12.89 5.35 -23.13
CA ALA A 99 13.60 5.00 -24.36
C ALA A 99 13.47 3.51 -24.79
N ARG A 100 12.87 2.66 -23.95
CA ARG A 100 12.73 1.21 -24.18
C ARG A 100 11.29 0.75 -23.87
N PRO A 101 10.32 0.91 -24.78
CA PRO A 101 8.94 0.48 -24.55
C PRO A 101 8.78 -1.05 -24.44
N PHE A 102 7.60 -1.51 -24.05
CA PHE A 102 7.33 -2.88 -23.54
C PHE A 102 7.91 -4.02 -24.39
N ASP A 103 7.68 -4.04 -25.70
CA ASP A 103 8.17 -5.12 -26.59
C ASP A 103 9.71 -5.18 -26.67
N VAL A 104 10.39 -4.10 -26.29
CA VAL A 104 11.85 -3.93 -26.40
C VAL A 104 12.58 -4.30 -25.10
N HIS A 105 11.86 -4.53 -23.99
CA HIS A 105 12.43 -4.87 -22.68
C HIS A 105 13.26 -6.18 -22.67
N ARG A 106 13.06 -7.07 -23.65
CA ARG A 106 13.74 -8.38 -23.75
C ARG A 106 15.21 -8.31 -24.19
N ARG A 107 15.62 -7.20 -24.80
CA ARG A 107 17.01 -6.99 -25.26
C ARG A 107 17.98 -6.80 -24.08
N PRO A 108 19.16 -7.44 -24.06
CA PRO A 108 20.21 -7.20 -23.06
C PRO A 108 20.67 -5.74 -23.01
N LEU A 109 20.88 -5.22 -21.79
CA LEU A 109 21.27 -3.83 -21.52
C LEU A 109 22.68 -3.76 -20.90
N TYR A 110 23.56 -2.97 -21.52
CA TYR A 110 24.94 -2.74 -21.06
C TYR A 110 25.20 -1.27 -20.73
N PHE A 111 26.11 -1.02 -19.79
CA PHE A 111 26.57 0.34 -19.48
C PHE A 111 28.07 0.53 -19.68
N ILE A 112 28.47 1.73 -20.14
CA ILE A 112 29.87 2.18 -20.18
C ILE A 112 29.96 3.54 -19.48
N CYS A 113 30.61 3.61 -18.33
CA CYS A 113 30.68 4.80 -17.50
C CYS A 113 32.11 5.36 -17.43
N HIS A 114 32.27 6.68 -17.30
CA HIS A 114 33.58 7.30 -17.06
C HIS A 114 33.60 8.15 -15.78
N GLY A 115 34.66 8.02 -14.98
CA GLY A 115 34.91 8.86 -13.81
C GLY A 115 33.69 8.92 -12.88
N LEU A 116 33.29 10.14 -12.48
CA LEU A 116 32.13 10.36 -11.62
C LEU A 116 30.77 10.02 -12.27
N GLY A 117 30.69 9.84 -13.59
CA GLY A 117 29.49 9.31 -14.24
C GLY A 117 29.15 7.89 -13.79
N GLY A 118 30.17 7.12 -13.39
CA GLY A 118 29.95 5.81 -12.77
C GLY A 118 29.25 5.90 -11.41
N ILE A 119 29.31 7.02 -10.69
CA ILE A 119 28.57 7.21 -9.42
C ILE A 119 27.07 7.37 -9.68
N ILE A 120 26.69 7.99 -10.80
CA ILE A 120 25.29 8.10 -11.25
C ILE A 120 24.72 6.70 -11.51
N LEU A 121 25.46 5.85 -12.25
CA LEU A 121 25.05 4.46 -12.45
C LEU A 121 25.02 3.67 -11.13
N LYS A 122 25.98 3.92 -10.21
CA LYS A 122 25.98 3.28 -8.91
C LYS A 122 24.67 3.53 -8.16
N GLN A 123 24.22 4.78 -8.07
CA GLN A 123 22.92 5.10 -7.47
C GLN A 123 21.73 4.57 -8.29
N ALA A 124 21.80 4.60 -9.61
CA ALA A 124 20.75 4.07 -10.48
C ALA A 124 20.49 2.58 -10.24
N MET A 125 21.53 1.74 -10.14
CA MET A 125 21.32 0.30 -9.91
C MET A 125 20.79 -0.02 -8.50
N VAL A 126 21.03 0.85 -7.51
CA VAL A 126 20.45 0.74 -6.16
C VAL A 126 18.95 1.01 -6.20
N LEU A 127 18.53 2.09 -6.84
CA LEU A 127 17.10 2.42 -7.01
C LEU A 127 16.37 1.42 -7.92
N ALA A 128 17.05 0.89 -8.95
CA ALA A 128 16.49 -0.13 -9.84
C ALA A 128 16.22 -1.47 -9.15
N HIS A 129 16.76 -1.70 -7.95
CA HIS A 129 16.54 -2.94 -7.21
C HIS A 129 15.07 -3.11 -6.79
N HIS A 130 14.42 -2.03 -6.38
CA HIS A 130 13.03 -2.05 -5.93
C HIS A 130 12.07 -1.46 -6.97
N ASP A 131 12.39 -0.29 -7.54
CA ASP A 131 11.43 0.51 -8.31
C ASP A 131 11.42 0.20 -9.82
N TYR A 132 12.51 -0.33 -10.38
CA TYR A 132 12.66 -0.53 -11.84
C TYR A 132 13.17 -1.96 -12.17
N PRO A 133 12.47 -3.03 -11.72
CA PRO A 133 12.92 -4.40 -11.91
C PRO A 133 13.06 -4.80 -13.39
N HIS A 134 12.32 -4.17 -14.31
CA HIS A 134 12.46 -4.37 -15.76
C HIS A 134 13.82 -3.89 -16.31
N ILE A 135 14.41 -2.83 -15.74
CA ILE A 135 15.77 -2.37 -16.09
C ILE A 135 16.81 -3.27 -15.43
N ARG A 136 16.63 -3.62 -14.14
CA ARG A 136 17.51 -4.55 -13.42
C ARG A 136 17.61 -5.90 -14.13
N ASN A 137 16.47 -6.46 -14.55
CA ASN A 137 16.41 -7.79 -15.14
C ASN A 137 16.92 -7.84 -16.60
N ALA A 138 16.99 -6.69 -17.28
CA ALA A 138 17.64 -6.56 -18.59
C ALA A 138 19.16 -6.32 -18.51
N LEU A 139 19.66 -5.83 -17.35
CA LEU A 139 21.09 -5.55 -17.14
C LEU A 139 21.94 -6.80 -17.42
N SER A 140 22.99 -6.64 -18.24
CA SER A 140 23.84 -7.74 -18.71
C SER A 140 25.35 -7.44 -18.64
N GLY A 141 25.77 -6.22 -18.28
CA GLY A 141 27.17 -5.91 -17.95
C GLY A 141 27.45 -4.41 -17.80
N ILE A 142 28.52 -4.08 -17.05
CA ILE A 142 28.94 -2.69 -16.77
C ILE A 142 30.44 -2.52 -17.00
N VAL A 143 30.85 -1.41 -17.62
CA VAL A 143 32.25 -0.99 -17.75
C VAL A 143 32.47 0.32 -17.00
N PHE A 144 33.47 0.38 -16.11
CA PHE A 144 33.87 1.58 -15.37
C PHE A 144 35.26 2.05 -15.83
N LEU A 145 35.31 3.19 -16.52
CA LEU A 145 36.54 3.83 -17.00
C LEU A 145 37.00 4.88 -15.99
N GLY A 146 37.92 4.53 -15.10
CA GLY A 146 38.46 5.46 -14.09
C GLY A 146 37.44 5.92 -13.05
N THR A 147 36.36 5.16 -12.80
CA THR A 147 35.37 5.51 -11.78
C THR A 147 35.93 5.24 -10.38
N PRO A 148 35.96 6.25 -9.47
CA PRO A 148 36.41 6.04 -8.11
C PRO A 148 35.39 5.25 -7.28
N HIS A 149 35.87 4.63 -6.21
CA HIS A 149 35.09 3.86 -5.25
C HIS A 149 35.79 3.93 -3.88
N LEU A 150 35.08 4.47 -2.88
CA LEU A 150 35.45 4.51 -1.47
C LEU A 150 34.16 4.26 -0.68
N CYS A 151 34.20 3.41 0.35
CA CYS A 151 33.01 3.06 1.17
C CYS A 151 33.08 3.64 2.60
N THR A 152 34.00 4.57 2.87
CA THR A 152 34.20 5.14 4.21
C THR A 152 34.45 6.64 4.12
N ALA A 153 33.83 7.45 4.99
CA ALA A 153 33.99 8.91 4.97
C ALA A 153 35.37 9.40 5.48
N ASP A 154 35.99 8.65 6.41
CA ASP A 154 37.22 9.06 7.10
C ASP A 154 38.52 8.70 6.33
N ASP A 155 38.46 8.65 5.00
CA ASP A 155 39.61 8.38 4.13
C ASP A 155 40.20 9.69 3.55
N ASP A 156 41.48 9.97 3.79
CA ASP A 156 42.16 11.15 3.24
C ASP A 156 42.12 11.21 1.69
N ARG A 157 41.96 10.06 1.03
CA ARG A 157 41.93 9.92 -0.43
C ARG A 157 40.63 10.46 -1.05
N TRP A 158 39.67 10.91 -0.26
CA TRP A 158 38.58 11.77 -0.71
C TRP A 158 39.06 13.05 -1.42
N GLU A 159 40.27 13.55 -1.13
CA GLU A 159 40.89 14.66 -1.89
C GLU A 159 41.05 14.28 -3.39
N ASN A 160 41.23 13.00 -3.75
CA ASN A 160 41.32 12.59 -5.16
C ASN A 160 40.01 12.84 -5.92
N TRP A 161 38.84 12.70 -5.29
CA TRP A 161 37.55 13.00 -5.92
C TRP A 161 37.44 14.49 -6.26
N ARG A 162 37.93 15.34 -5.35
CA ARG A 162 38.05 16.79 -5.58
C ARG A 162 39.06 17.11 -6.68
N LEU A 163 40.17 16.36 -6.76
CA LEU A 163 41.19 16.52 -7.80
C LEU A 163 40.73 16.04 -9.19
N ILE A 164 39.82 15.05 -9.29
CA ILE A 164 39.16 14.65 -10.55
C ILE A 164 38.34 15.81 -11.10
N LEU A 165 37.59 16.55 -10.26
CA LEU A 165 36.93 17.78 -10.69
C LEU A 165 37.94 18.84 -11.15
N GLN A 166 39.11 18.93 -10.49
CA GLN A 166 40.19 19.87 -10.86
C GLN A 166 40.91 19.56 -12.18
N ILE A 167 40.65 18.41 -12.82
CA ILE A 167 41.04 18.18 -14.23
C ILE A 167 40.30 19.16 -15.15
N TYR A 168 38.97 19.26 -14.95
CA TYR A 168 38.07 19.96 -15.86
C TYR A 168 37.77 21.40 -15.41
N ARG A 169 37.76 21.66 -14.09
CA ARG A 169 37.42 22.95 -13.49
C ARG A 169 38.38 23.33 -12.36
N LYS A 170 39.15 24.41 -12.51
CA LYS A 170 40.30 24.71 -11.64
C LYS A 170 39.92 25.27 -10.26
N ASP A 171 38.79 25.95 -10.18
CA ASP A 171 38.28 26.77 -9.06
C ASP A 171 37.50 25.97 -7.99
N ILE A 172 37.69 24.65 -7.90
CA ILE A 172 37.02 23.79 -6.92
C ILE A 172 37.60 24.01 -5.49
N PRO A 173 36.83 24.53 -4.52
CA PRO A 173 37.30 24.81 -3.17
C PRO A 173 37.44 23.52 -2.34
N LYS A 174 38.25 23.53 -1.27
CA LYS A 174 38.40 22.36 -0.39
C LYS A 174 37.16 22.03 0.44
N THR A 175 36.25 23.00 0.61
CA THR A 175 34.98 22.86 1.34
C THR A 175 33.89 22.14 0.55
N ILE A 176 34.06 21.93 -0.76
CA ILE A 176 33.06 21.28 -1.63
C ILE A 176 32.68 19.85 -1.19
N LEU A 177 33.46 19.21 -0.33
CA LEU A 177 33.31 17.82 0.05
C LEU A 177 33.22 17.71 1.59
N ARG A 178 32.04 18.05 2.12
CA ARG A 178 31.72 18.05 3.55
C ARG A 178 31.60 16.62 4.06
N LYS A 179 31.51 16.44 5.39
CA LYS A 179 31.42 15.11 6.01
C LYS A 179 30.21 14.33 5.50
N GLU A 180 29.05 14.98 5.48
CA GLU A 180 27.77 14.44 4.96
C GLU A 180 27.85 14.07 3.45
N ASP A 181 28.56 14.86 2.63
CA ASP A 181 28.76 14.54 1.21
C ASP A 181 29.59 13.25 1.06
N LYS A 182 30.66 13.11 1.85
CA LYS A 182 31.51 11.90 1.87
C LYS A 182 30.73 10.68 2.38
N GLU A 183 29.94 10.83 3.43
CA GLU A 183 29.10 9.76 4.01
C GLU A 183 28.05 9.29 3.01
N SER A 184 27.42 10.22 2.30
CA SER A 184 26.48 9.93 1.22
C SER A 184 27.15 9.19 0.06
N LEU A 185 28.28 9.70 -0.45
CA LEU A 185 29.01 9.07 -1.58
C LEU A 185 29.66 7.74 -1.20
N ALA A 186 30.10 7.60 0.06
CA ALA A 186 30.55 6.34 0.64
C ALA A 186 29.41 5.32 0.64
N SER A 187 28.26 5.70 1.21
CA SER A 187 27.06 4.87 1.24
C SER A 187 26.63 4.43 -0.15
N VAL A 188 26.66 5.29 -1.17
CA VAL A 188 26.30 4.90 -2.54
C VAL A 188 27.33 3.98 -3.20
N CYS A 189 28.63 4.18 -2.94
CA CYS A 189 29.64 3.25 -3.38
C CYS A 189 29.48 1.88 -2.71
N GLU A 190 29.25 1.86 -1.40
CA GLU A 190 28.97 0.66 -0.64
C GLU A 190 27.72 -0.03 -1.21
N ASN A 191 26.56 0.65 -1.25
CA ASN A 191 25.29 0.14 -1.76
C ASN A 191 25.44 -0.52 -3.14
N PHE A 192 26.21 0.06 -4.06
CA PHE A 192 26.43 -0.60 -5.36
C PHE A 192 27.34 -1.83 -5.30
N SER A 193 28.43 -1.79 -4.51
CA SER A 193 29.24 -3.00 -4.30
C SER A 193 28.45 -4.11 -3.63
N THR A 194 27.53 -3.73 -2.74
CA THR A 194 26.74 -4.65 -1.93
C THR A 194 25.53 -5.21 -2.68
N LEU A 195 24.97 -4.53 -3.70
CA LEU A 195 24.06 -5.16 -4.69
C LEU A 195 24.64 -6.42 -5.36
N ASN A 196 25.96 -6.60 -5.32
CA ASN A 196 26.70 -7.77 -5.80
C ASN A 196 26.25 -8.25 -7.18
N LEU A 197 26.23 -7.31 -8.14
CA LEU A 197 25.50 -7.48 -9.39
C LEU A 197 25.85 -8.81 -10.11
N PRO A 198 24.84 -9.60 -10.53
CA PRO A 198 25.01 -10.86 -11.27
C PRO A 198 25.50 -10.71 -12.72
N VAL A 199 26.15 -9.59 -13.03
CA VAL A 199 26.62 -9.24 -14.37
C VAL A 199 28.11 -8.96 -14.32
N PRO A 200 28.88 -9.24 -15.38
CA PRO A 200 30.30 -8.92 -15.40
C PRO A 200 30.52 -7.41 -15.29
N VAL A 201 31.52 -7.02 -14.50
CA VAL A 201 31.93 -5.63 -14.29
C VAL A 201 33.38 -5.46 -14.74
N LEU A 202 33.67 -4.48 -15.58
CA LEU A 202 35.00 -4.23 -16.13
C LEU A 202 35.56 -2.89 -15.62
N SER A 203 36.42 -2.94 -14.60
CA SER A 203 36.92 -1.75 -13.90
C SER A 203 38.34 -1.39 -14.34
N VAL A 204 38.50 -0.20 -14.91
CA VAL A 204 39.74 0.27 -15.54
C VAL A 204 40.39 1.36 -14.69
N PHE A 205 41.68 1.21 -14.40
CA PHE A 205 42.44 2.10 -13.52
C PHE A 205 43.68 2.72 -14.17
N GLU A 206 44.11 3.88 -13.65
CA GLU A 206 45.30 4.60 -14.11
C GLU A 206 46.59 3.84 -13.75
N SER A 207 47.37 3.45 -14.75
CA SER A 207 48.77 3.03 -14.53
C SER A 207 49.75 4.21 -14.61
N THR A 208 49.36 5.30 -15.27
CA THR A 208 50.18 6.52 -15.51
C THR A 208 49.59 7.74 -14.77
N GLU A 209 50.44 8.59 -14.18
CA GLU A 209 50.02 9.68 -13.28
C GLU A 209 49.31 10.84 -14.00
N THR A 210 48.23 11.33 -13.40
CA THR A 210 47.53 12.54 -13.83
C THR A 210 48.12 13.79 -13.18
N ARG A 211 48.26 14.88 -13.94
CA ARG A 211 48.93 16.11 -13.51
C ARG A 211 47.92 17.21 -13.15
N VAL A 212 47.78 17.48 -11.85
CA VAL A 212 46.75 18.35 -11.26
C VAL A 212 47.33 19.62 -10.60
N PRO A 213 46.53 20.69 -10.36
CA PRO A 213 46.95 21.86 -9.60
C PRO A 213 47.17 21.54 -8.11
N ALA A 214 48.13 22.18 -7.45
CA ALA A 214 48.37 22.03 -6.00
C ALA A 214 47.71 23.17 -5.20
N SER A 215 47.19 22.87 -4.01
CA SER A 215 46.43 23.83 -3.18
C SER A 215 46.72 23.72 -1.68
N GLY A 216 46.88 24.86 -1.00
CA GLY A 216 47.26 24.97 0.42
C GLY A 216 48.75 25.32 0.64
N PRO A 217 49.23 25.36 1.90
CA PRO A 217 50.57 25.86 2.24
C PRO A 217 51.74 25.15 1.53
N LEU A 218 51.60 23.84 1.26
CA LEU A 218 52.58 23.06 0.48
C LEU A 218 52.77 23.59 -0.96
N GLY A 219 51.77 24.27 -1.52
CA GLY A 219 51.84 24.92 -2.83
C GLY A 219 52.71 26.18 -2.85
N LEU A 220 52.93 26.83 -1.69
CA LEU A 220 53.88 27.94 -1.55
C LEU A 220 55.34 27.47 -1.46
N ILE A 221 55.56 26.19 -1.11
CA ILE A 221 56.88 25.60 -0.87
C ILE A 221 57.41 24.87 -2.13
N ARG A 222 56.51 24.30 -2.96
CA ARG A 222 56.89 23.59 -4.18
C ARG A 222 56.83 24.48 -5.43
N ALA A 223 58.00 24.93 -5.88
CA ALA A 223 58.17 25.67 -7.13
C ALA A 223 57.52 24.94 -8.32
N GLY A 224 56.47 25.54 -8.90
CA GLY A 224 55.72 25.00 -10.04
C GLY A 224 54.23 24.70 -9.76
N GLY A 225 53.79 24.68 -8.50
CA GLY A 225 52.35 24.72 -8.13
C GLY A 225 51.47 23.58 -8.67
N ARG A 226 52.06 22.43 -9.03
CA ARG A 226 51.36 21.26 -9.58
C ARG A 226 51.82 19.98 -8.89
N LEU A 227 50.93 18.98 -8.88
CA LEU A 227 51.12 17.66 -8.29
C LEU A 227 50.86 16.61 -9.38
N ASN A 228 51.66 15.56 -9.41
CA ASN A 228 51.32 14.35 -10.16
C ASN A 228 50.69 13.35 -9.17
N VAL A 229 49.55 12.77 -9.53
CA VAL A 229 48.78 11.84 -8.69
C VAL A 229 48.08 10.82 -9.60
N LYS A 230 48.03 9.54 -9.20
CA LYS A 230 47.07 8.59 -9.78
C LYS A 230 45.75 8.80 -9.08
N LEU A 231 44.77 9.38 -9.77
CA LEU A 231 43.53 9.81 -9.13
C LEU A 231 42.64 8.61 -8.82
N VAL A 232 42.60 7.66 -9.74
CA VAL A 232 41.98 6.35 -9.58
C VAL A 232 43.01 5.27 -9.97
N ASP A 233 43.85 4.92 -8.99
CA ASP A 233 44.67 3.71 -9.06
C ASP A 233 43.82 2.43 -8.89
N ARG A 234 44.48 1.26 -8.89
CA ARG A 234 43.82 -0.05 -8.77
C ARG A 234 42.94 -0.17 -7.53
N ALA A 235 43.35 0.36 -6.37
CA ALA A 235 42.59 0.26 -5.13
C ALA A 235 41.34 1.13 -5.17
N HIS A 236 41.39 2.28 -5.84
CA HIS A 236 40.25 3.18 -6.00
C HIS A 236 39.27 2.75 -7.11
N ALA A 237 39.71 1.93 -8.07
CA ALA A 237 38.84 1.38 -9.11
C ALA A 237 38.13 0.08 -8.70
N THR A 238 38.60 -0.62 -7.66
CA THR A 238 38.07 -1.93 -7.26
C THR A 238 36.71 -1.78 -6.58
N VAL A 239 35.64 -2.18 -7.28
CA VAL A 239 34.25 -2.12 -6.81
C VAL A 239 33.82 -3.39 -6.05
N LYS A 240 34.65 -4.45 -6.05
CA LYS A 240 34.53 -5.66 -5.21
C LYS A 240 33.31 -6.55 -5.48
N THR A 241 32.67 -6.47 -6.65
CA THR A 241 31.56 -7.37 -7.01
C THR A 241 32.08 -8.75 -7.44
N THR A 242 31.23 -9.79 -7.32
CA THR A 242 31.61 -11.20 -7.61
C THR A 242 32.19 -11.43 -9.01
N PHE A 243 31.84 -10.59 -9.99
CA PHE A 243 32.24 -10.74 -11.40
C PHE A 243 33.07 -9.54 -11.93
N GLU A 244 33.89 -8.92 -11.07
CA GLU A 244 34.77 -7.80 -11.45
C GLU A 244 36.11 -8.25 -12.10
N GLU A 245 36.44 -7.66 -13.25
CA GLU A 245 37.76 -7.74 -13.90
C GLU A 245 38.46 -6.36 -13.87
N LEU A 246 39.67 -6.30 -13.29
CA LEU A 246 40.46 -5.07 -13.14
C LEU A 246 41.55 -4.94 -14.21
N ILE A 247 41.50 -3.87 -15.01
CA ILE A 247 42.44 -3.60 -16.12
C ILE A 247 43.26 -2.32 -15.88
N PRO A 248 44.61 -2.36 -15.94
CA PRO A 248 45.42 -1.16 -16.04
C PRO A 248 45.32 -0.52 -17.43
N ALA A 249 45.02 0.77 -17.50
CA ALA A 249 45.18 1.58 -18.70
C ALA A 249 46.49 2.37 -18.63
N ASP A 250 47.29 2.35 -19.70
CA ASP A 250 48.45 3.25 -19.87
C ASP A 250 47.99 4.59 -20.45
N SER A 251 47.25 5.31 -19.61
CA SER A 251 46.70 6.64 -19.87
C SER A 251 46.48 7.34 -18.54
N PRO A 252 46.71 8.66 -18.43
CA PRO A 252 46.18 9.45 -17.32
C PRO A 252 44.65 9.49 -17.38
N HIS A 253 44.01 9.84 -16.26
CA HIS A 253 42.56 9.91 -16.06
C HIS A 253 41.81 10.62 -17.20
N SER A 254 42.34 11.76 -17.65
CA SER A 254 41.74 12.59 -18.71
C SER A 254 41.72 11.94 -20.10
N GLY A 255 42.50 10.89 -20.34
CA GLY A 255 42.50 10.12 -21.58
C GLY A 255 41.61 8.87 -21.55
N LEU A 256 41.14 8.44 -20.37
CA LEU A 256 40.27 7.26 -20.22
C LEU A 256 38.91 7.34 -20.95
N PRO A 257 38.29 8.51 -21.24
CA PRO A 257 37.06 8.58 -22.03
C PRO A 257 37.20 8.13 -23.50
N VAL A 258 38.42 8.03 -24.03
CA VAL A 258 38.69 7.78 -25.46
C VAL A 258 39.59 6.56 -25.62
N VAL A 259 38.97 5.38 -25.68
CA VAL A 259 39.70 4.11 -25.80
C VAL A 259 40.26 3.98 -27.22
N ILE A 260 41.58 4.03 -27.36
CA ILE A 260 42.27 3.98 -28.66
C ILE A 260 42.07 2.59 -29.31
N PRO A 261 41.51 2.50 -30.53
CA PRO A 261 41.34 1.23 -31.24
C PRO A 261 42.65 0.45 -31.41
N GLY A 262 42.58 -0.88 -31.30
CA GLY A 262 43.75 -1.75 -31.38
C GLY A 262 44.56 -1.88 -30.08
N THR A 263 44.27 -1.09 -29.04
CA THR A 263 44.85 -1.31 -27.70
C THR A 263 44.30 -2.58 -27.03
N SER A 264 45.03 -3.08 -26.03
CA SER A 264 44.61 -4.21 -25.18
C SER A 264 43.28 -3.96 -24.46
N LEU A 265 43.01 -2.71 -24.06
CA LEU A 265 41.73 -2.32 -23.46
C LEU A 265 40.59 -2.43 -24.48
N PHE A 266 40.77 -1.89 -25.69
CA PHE A 266 39.77 -1.98 -26.76
C PHE A 266 39.39 -3.42 -27.09
N GLN A 267 40.38 -4.31 -27.21
CA GLN A 267 40.16 -5.74 -27.48
C GLN A 267 39.44 -6.46 -26.32
N ARG A 268 39.72 -6.11 -25.05
CA ARG A 268 38.98 -6.64 -23.90
C ARG A 268 37.53 -6.15 -23.85
N MET A 269 37.24 -4.92 -24.29
CA MET A 269 35.86 -4.42 -24.37
C MET A 269 35.03 -5.16 -25.44
N ILE A 270 35.61 -5.50 -26.60
CA ILE A 270 34.92 -6.34 -27.61
C ILE A 270 34.63 -7.74 -27.01
N GLY A 271 35.65 -8.37 -26.42
CA GLY A 271 35.54 -9.68 -25.76
C GLY A 271 34.71 -9.70 -24.47
N PHE A 272 34.21 -8.55 -24.01
CA PHE A 272 33.25 -8.40 -22.92
C PHE A 272 31.82 -8.39 -23.47
N LEU A 273 31.56 -7.63 -24.54
CA LEU A 273 30.25 -7.49 -25.17
C LEU A 273 29.79 -8.79 -25.87
N ASN A 274 30.66 -9.47 -26.64
CA ASN A 274 30.26 -10.65 -27.44
C ASN A 274 29.93 -11.93 -26.61
N LYS A 275 29.92 -11.87 -25.27
CA LYS A 275 29.59 -13.00 -24.39
C LYS A 275 28.10 -13.10 -24.03
N ALA A 276 27.26 -12.17 -24.50
CA ALA A 276 25.92 -11.89 -23.98
C ALA A 276 24.92 -13.08 -23.85
N PRO A 277 24.68 -13.93 -24.88
CA PRO A 277 23.47 -14.76 -24.90
C PRO A 277 23.48 -15.96 -23.93
N LEU A 278 24.63 -16.29 -23.33
CA LEU A 278 24.83 -17.51 -22.56
C LEU A 278 24.79 -17.35 -21.03
N HIS A 279 24.70 -16.12 -20.49
CA HIS A 279 24.81 -15.89 -19.03
C HIS A 279 23.66 -15.06 -18.42
N GLY A 280 23.09 -14.08 -19.13
CA GLY A 280 22.07 -13.18 -18.56
C GLY A 280 20.86 -13.92 -17.94
N LYS A 281 20.25 -14.85 -18.69
CA LYS A 281 19.09 -15.66 -18.24
C LYS A 281 19.37 -16.66 -17.10
N THR A 282 20.61 -16.78 -16.60
CA THR A 282 20.99 -17.82 -15.63
C THR A 282 21.73 -17.29 -14.41
N ILE A 283 22.36 -16.12 -14.48
CA ILE A 283 23.11 -15.53 -13.36
C ILE A 283 22.26 -14.47 -12.63
N VAL A 284 21.36 -13.75 -13.31
CA VAL A 284 20.52 -12.70 -12.69
C VAL A 284 19.70 -13.23 -11.50
N THR A 285 19.25 -14.48 -11.57
CA THR A 285 18.52 -15.19 -10.50
C THR A 285 19.37 -15.60 -9.29
N LYS A 286 20.67 -15.25 -9.22
CA LYS A 286 21.62 -15.89 -8.27
C LYS A 286 22.55 -15.00 -7.45
N ALA A 287 22.81 -13.74 -7.80
CA ALA A 287 23.79 -12.92 -7.04
C ALA A 287 23.18 -11.75 -6.24
N PHE A 288 21.96 -11.31 -6.58
CA PHE A 288 21.28 -10.15 -5.99
C PHE A 288 20.74 -10.34 -4.55
N GLY A 289 20.76 -11.56 -4.00
CA GLY A 289 20.04 -11.91 -2.74
C GLY A 289 20.65 -11.40 -1.43
N LYS A 290 21.70 -10.59 -1.48
CA LYS A 290 22.40 -9.93 -0.36
C LYS A 290 22.69 -8.51 -0.88
N LEU A 291 22.47 -7.42 -0.14
CA LEU A 291 23.02 -7.08 1.18
C LEU A 291 22.30 -5.86 1.81
N GLU A 292 22.42 -5.71 3.13
CA GLU A 292 21.98 -4.53 3.91
C GLU A 292 23.04 -3.41 3.94
N ILE A 293 22.62 -2.15 4.17
CA ILE A 293 23.46 -1.03 4.67
C ILE A 293 22.74 -0.27 5.78
N LYS A 294 23.50 0.16 6.80
CA LYS A 294 23.03 0.78 8.04
C LYS A 294 23.40 2.26 8.15
N TYR A 295 22.57 3.02 8.87
CA TYR A 295 22.95 4.23 9.61
C TYR A 295 22.25 4.22 10.99
N GLU A 296 22.92 4.69 12.03
CA GLU A 296 22.49 4.57 13.45
C GLU A 296 22.63 5.91 14.19
N PHE A 297 21.82 6.14 15.25
CA PHE A 297 22.09 7.14 16.29
C PHE A 297 21.27 6.88 17.57
N SER A 298 21.90 7.00 18.73
CA SER A 298 21.48 6.38 20.01
C SER A 298 20.89 7.35 21.05
N VAL A 299 19.86 6.91 21.81
CA VAL A 299 19.47 7.46 23.15
C VAL A 299 18.92 6.32 24.04
N THR A 300 19.10 6.39 25.37
CA THR A 300 18.84 5.31 26.36
C THR A 300 17.80 5.65 27.46
N ASP A 301 17.12 4.63 28.00
CA ASP A 301 16.08 4.69 29.05
C ASP A 301 16.55 4.17 30.44
N THR A 302 15.89 4.63 31.52
CA THR A 302 15.67 3.95 32.83
C THR A 302 14.57 4.73 33.59
N GLU A 303 13.80 4.24 34.56
CA GLU A 303 13.18 2.96 34.98
C GLU A 303 12.67 3.19 36.43
N SER A 304 11.60 2.53 36.89
CA SER A 304 11.15 2.61 38.30
C SER A 304 10.14 1.51 38.66
N GLN A 305 10.27 0.87 39.84
CA GLN A 305 9.36 -0.18 40.34
C GLN A 305 8.54 0.26 41.60
N GLN A 306 7.69 -0.63 42.10
CA GLN A 306 6.66 -0.40 43.14
C GLN A 306 7.13 -0.76 44.56
N GLY A 307 6.47 -0.22 45.60
CA GLY A 307 6.18 -1.02 46.83
C GLY A 307 6.39 -0.41 48.23
N PHE A 308 5.31 0.13 48.82
CA PHE A 308 4.92 0.08 50.26
C PHE A 308 5.82 0.57 51.44
N THR A 309 5.27 1.58 52.17
CA THR A 309 5.25 1.80 53.65
C THR A 309 6.54 1.90 54.49
N HIS A 310 6.76 3.08 55.11
CA HIS A 310 6.45 3.32 56.54
C HIS A 310 6.41 4.84 56.90
N GLU A 311 6.18 5.15 58.17
CA GLU A 311 5.64 6.41 58.76
C GLU A 311 6.48 7.71 58.70
N SER A 312 5.77 8.84 58.56
CA SER A 312 5.73 10.07 59.40
C SER A 312 6.94 10.56 60.26
N PRO A 313 6.96 11.85 60.69
CA PRO A 313 6.49 13.10 60.04
C PRO A 313 7.52 14.26 60.11
N GLY A 314 7.36 15.31 59.30
CA GLY A 314 8.20 16.52 59.40
C GLY A 314 7.62 17.74 58.67
N ALA A 315 7.54 18.88 59.35
CA ALA A 315 6.92 20.11 58.81
C ALA A 315 7.97 21.10 58.25
N ASN A 316 7.63 21.78 57.14
CA ASN A 316 7.41 23.24 57.21
C ASN A 316 6.74 23.86 55.97
N SER A 317 6.36 25.12 56.14
CA SER A 317 5.50 25.95 55.28
C SER A 317 6.20 26.51 54.02
N PRO A 318 5.46 27.12 53.06
CA PRO A 318 5.88 27.17 51.66
C PRO A 318 6.70 28.42 51.29
N ARG A 319 7.39 28.33 50.14
CA ARG A 319 7.78 29.49 49.32
C ARG A 319 7.36 29.27 47.88
N ARG A 320 6.81 30.32 47.27
CA ARG A 320 6.74 30.46 45.82
C ARG A 320 8.11 30.95 45.35
N ASP A 321 8.61 30.39 44.25
CA ASP A 321 9.51 31.08 43.33
C ASP A 321 9.28 30.55 41.90
N SER A 322 9.78 31.28 40.92
CA SER A 322 9.29 31.22 39.53
C SER A 322 10.11 30.34 38.58
N GLY A 323 9.41 29.56 37.76
CA GLY A 323 9.68 29.46 36.33
C GLY A 323 10.84 28.57 35.86
N SER A 324 10.51 27.30 35.56
CA SER A 324 11.11 26.58 34.43
C SER A 324 10.17 25.45 33.97
N THR A 325 9.71 25.51 32.72
CA THR A 325 9.06 24.36 32.06
C THR A 325 10.12 23.40 31.58
N ASP A 326 10.32 22.29 32.29
CA ASP A 326 11.20 21.20 31.82
C ASP A 326 10.39 20.10 31.10
N ARG A 327 11.05 19.37 30.19
CA ARG A 327 10.40 18.53 29.18
C ARG A 327 10.14 17.12 29.67
N SER A 328 8.96 16.58 29.37
CA SER A 328 8.66 15.16 29.54
C SER A 328 9.47 14.29 28.56
N VAL A 329 10.19 13.30 29.07
CA VAL A 329 10.95 12.33 28.26
C VAL A 329 10.00 11.27 27.68
N ASN A 330 10.12 11.00 26.37
CA ASN A 330 9.41 9.89 25.72
C ASN A 330 10.06 8.55 26.10
N LYS A 331 9.27 7.62 26.65
CA LYS A 331 9.66 6.21 26.78
C LYS A 331 9.55 5.49 25.43
N LYS A 332 10.45 4.55 25.15
CA LYS A 332 10.33 3.65 23.99
C LYS A 332 9.18 2.65 24.14
N LYS A 333 8.68 2.16 23.01
CA LYS A 333 7.51 1.25 22.91
C LYS A 333 7.98 -0.14 22.49
N THR A 334 7.73 -1.17 23.32
CA THR A 334 8.27 -2.52 23.11
C THR A 334 7.32 -3.39 22.29
N ILE A 335 7.86 -4.19 21.36
CA ILE A 335 7.07 -5.16 20.59
C ILE A 335 6.80 -6.41 21.45
N LEU A 336 5.58 -6.93 21.36
CA LEU A 336 5.10 -8.07 22.15
C LEU A 336 5.34 -9.38 21.39
N LEU A 337 6.22 -10.24 21.91
CA LEU A 337 6.56 -11.54 21.33
C LEU A 337 6.76 -12.62 22.42
N PRO A 338 6.48 -13.91 22.13
CA PRO A 338 5.96 -14.43 20.87
C PRO A 338 4.47 -14.13 20.65
N CYS A 339 4.10 -13.73 19.45
CA CYS A 339 2.75 -13.28 19.09
C CYS A 339 2.02 -14.33 18.22
N HIS A 340 1.30 -15.25 18.85
CA HIS A 340 0.76 -16.46 18.18
C HIS A 340 -0.78 -16.44 18.03
N MET A 341 -1.28 -15.76 17.00
CA MET A 341 -2.67 -15.86 16.53
C MET A 341 -2.87 -17.16 15.71
N LEU A 342 -2.95 -18.32 16.37
CA LEU A 342 -2.93 -19.64 15.69
C LEU A 342 -4.21 -20.03 14.93
N GLY A 343 -5.30 -19.26 15.07
CA GLY A 343 -6.59 -19.48 14.40
C GLY A 343 -7.41 -20.68 14.88
N GLN A 344 -6.84 -21.89 14.84
CA GLN A 344 -7.54 -23.17 15.01
C GLN A 344 -6.69 -24.16 15.84
N SER A 345 -7.25 -25.28 16.28
CA SER A 345 -6.59 -26.24 17.21
C SER A 345 -6.09 -27.51 16.54
N ARG A 346 -4.87 -27.98 16.87
CA ARG A 346 -4.26 -29.18 16.27
C ARG A 346 -5.15 -30.43 16.32
N ASN A 347 -5.26 -31.09 15.17
CA ASN A 347 -5.96 -32.36 15.02
C ASN A 347 -5.06 -33.56 15.37
N ARG A 348 -5.47 -34.38 16.34
CA ARG A 348 -4.74 -35.60 16.74
C ARG A 348 -5.02 -36.85 15.89
N GLY A 349 -5.98 -36.76 14.96
CA GLY A 349 -6.36 -37.82 14.02
C GLY A 349 -5.84 -37.64 12.59
N PHE A 350 -4.99 -36.64 12.35
CA PHE A 350 -4.41 -36.36 11.03
C PHE A 350 -3.64 -37.58 10.47
N PHE A 351 -3.75 -37.83 9.16
CA PHE A 351 -3.19 -39.01 8.50
C PHE A 351 -2.77 -38.73 7.06
N GLY A 352 -1.82 -39.53 6.57
CA GLY A 352 -1.39 -39.48 5.18
C GLY A 352 -0.66 -38.19 4.87
N GLN A 353 -0.75 -37.75 3.60
CA GLN A 353 -0.33 -36.43 3.12
C GLN A 353 1.10 -35.97 3.46
N LYS A 354 1.97 -36.87 3.93
CA LYS A 354 3.38 -36.58 4.25
C LYS A 354 4.14 -35.95 3.08
N ASN A 355 3.79 -36.30 1.84
CA ASN A 355 4.39 -35.70 0.64
C ASN A 355 3.99 -34.23 0.46
N ILE A 356 2.75 -33.86 0.81
CA ILE A 356 2.23 -32.49 0.73
C ILE A 356 2.79 -31.65 1.87
N LEU A 357 2.76 -32.16 3.11
CA LEU A 357 3.46 -31.52 4.23
C LEU A 357 4.97 -31.38 3.96
N LYS A 358 5.60 -32.34 3.27
CA LYS A 358 7.00 -32.25 2.84
C LYS A 358 7.22 -31.17 1.76
N GLN A 359 6.28 -30.96 0.84
CA GLN A 359 6.34 -29.86 -0.12
C GLN A 359 6.18 -28.49 0.57
N ILE A 360 5.23 -28.37 1.49
CA ILE A 360 5.06 -27.15 2.31
C ILE A 360 6.31 -26.92 3.16
N ASP A 361 6.88 -27.96 3.77
CA ASP A 361 8.16 -27.91 4.48
C ASP A 361 9.32 -27.45 3.59
N GLU A 362 9.37 -27.91 2.33
CA GLU A 362 10.42 -27.56 1.37
C GLU A 362 10.27 -26.13 0.82
N SER A 363 9.06 -25.55 0.86
CA SER A 363 8.78 -24.17 0.45
C SER A 363 8.77 -23.15 1.60
N LEU A 364 8.32 -23.54 2.80
CA LEU A 364 8.00 -22.64 3.93
C LEU A 364 8.84 -22.87 5.20
N LYS A 365 9.87 -23.73 5.18
CA LYS A 365 10.77 -23.81 6.34
C LYS A 365 11.68 -22.58 6.39
N PRO A 366 11.64 -21.77 7.48
CA PRO A 366 12.58 -20.69 7.67
C PRO A 366 13.97 -21.29 7.83
N THR A 367 14.80 -21.16 6.80
CA THR A 367 16.05 -21.90 6.64
C THR A 367 16.95 -21.66 7.85
N GLU A 368 17.40 -22.72 8.52
CA GLU A 368 18.36 -22.57 9.61
C GLU A 368 19.64 -21.92 9.05
N ARG A 369 20.19 -20.93 9.77
CA ARG A 369 21.46 -20.32 9.40
C ARG A 369 22.54 -21.40 9.44
N VAL A 370 22.97 -21.85 8.26
CA VAL A 370 24.07 -22.80 8.11
C VAL A 370 25.36 -22.09 8.51
N ASN A 371 25.69 -22.17 9.80
CA ASN A 371 26.89 -21.57 10.37
C ASN A 371 28.14 -22.33 9.91
N SER A 372 28.58 -22.02 8.69
CA SER A 372 29.91 -22.36 8.18
C SER A 372 30.95 -21.48 8.88
N TYR A 373 31.41 -21.94 10.05
CA TYR A 373 32.31 -21.21 10.95
C TYR A 373 33.75 -20.96 10.42
N GLU A 374 33.98 -21.03 9.10
CA GLU A 374 35.28 -20.74 8.45
C GLU A 374 35.33 -19.36 7.75
N SER A 375 34.23 -18.60 7.71
CA SER A 375 34.23 -17.19 7.29
C SER A 375 33.31 -16.34 8.18
N GLY A 376 33.87 -15.45 8.98
CA GLY A 376 33.12 -14.65 9.96
C GLY A 376 32.42 -13.43 9.36
N TYR A 377 31.21 -13.16 9.87
CA TYR A 377 30.44 -11.91 9.74
C TYR A 377 30.08 -11.50 8.29
N SER A 378 29.04 -12.03 7.63
CA SER A 378 27.59 -12.11 7.97
C SER A 378 26.74 -11.05 7.23
N ASN A 379 26.71 -11.14 5.91
CA ASN A 379 25.63 -10.54 5.12
C ASN A 379 24.31 -11.21 5.51
N ILE A 380 23.28 -10.45 5.91
CA ILE A 380 21.91 -10.97 5.83
C ILE A 380 21.58 -11.15 4.35
N GLU A 381 21.12 -12.36 4.02
CA GLU A 381 20.40 -12.66 2.78
C GLU A 381 19.04 -11.95 2.91
N GLU A 382 18.69 -11.05 1.98
CA GLU A 382 17.32 -10.57 1.86
C GLU A 382 16.47 -11.76 1.42
N GLN A 383 15.87 -12.46 2.38
CA GLN A 383 15.10 -13.65 2.10
C GLN A 383 13.81 -13.23 1.38
N PRO A 384 13.57 -13.71 0.14
CA PRO A 384 12.29 -13.47 -0.50
C PRO A 384 11.19 -14.18 0.31
N LEU A 385 10.03 -13.53 0.42
CA LEU A 385 8.88 -14.04 1.16
C LEU A 385 8.54 -15.46 0.68
N GLN A 386 8.72 -16.44 1.56
CA GLN A 386 8.43 -17.83 1.26
C GLN A 386 6.92 -18.01 1.18
N ALA A 387 6.34 -18.08 -0.02
CA ALA A 387 4.89 -18.19 -0.20
C ALA A 387 4.48 -19.55 -0.80
N PHE A 388 3.42 -20.16 -0.23
CA PHE A 388 2.85 -21.42 -0.74
C PHE A 388 1.32 -21.40 -0.74
N ALA A 389 0.70 -21.85 -1.83
CA ALA A 389 -0.76 -21.91 -2.00
C ALA A 389 -1.32 -23.35 -2.00
N LEU A 390 -2.34 -23.59 -1.17
CA LEU A 390 -3.17 -24.79 -1.17
C LEU A 390 -4.53 -24.48 -1.82
N CYS A 391 -4.73 -24.98 -3.05
CA CYS A 391 -5.93 -24.78 -3.86
C CYS A 391 -6.81 -26.06 -3.92
N GLY A 392 -8.03 -25.93 -4.44
CA GLY A 392 -8.94 -27.05 -4.72
C GLY A 392 -10.26 -27.02 -3.93
N ILE A 393 -11.16 -27.98 -4.19
CA ILE A 393 -12.54 -27.96 -3.69
C ILE A 393 -12.67 -28.01 -2.14
N GLY A 394 -13.87 -27.70 -1.64
CA GLY A 394 -14.21 -27.84 -0.22
C GLY A 394 -14.09 -29.30 0.27
N GLY A 395 -13.69 -29.48 1.53
CA GLY A 395 -13.63 -30.79 2.18
C GLY A 395 -12.38 -31.65 1.92
N LEU A 396 -11.47 -31.23 1.04
CA LEU A 396 -10.18 -31.92 0.83
C LEU A 396 -9.17 -31.76 1.98
N GLY A 397 -9.39 -30.80 2.89
CA GLY A 397 -8.57 -30.62 4.10
C GLY A 397 -7.45 -29.57 4.00
N LYS A 398 -7.43 -28.68 3.01
CA LYS A 398 -6.44 -27.58 2.87
C LYS A 398 -6.14 -26.85 4.19
N THR A 399 -7.18 -26.37 4.86
CA THR A 399 -7.11 -25.72 6.17
C THR A 399 -6.58 -26.65 7.28
N GLU A 400 -6.90 -27.94 7.25
CA GLU A 400 -6.39 -28.93 8.22
C GLU A 400 -4.89 -29.23 8.02
N ILE A 401 -4.41 -29.21 6.77
CA ILE A 401 -2.97 -29.30 6.44
C ILE A 401 -2.26 -28.05 6.96
N ALA A 402 -2.83 -26.86 6.74
CA ALA A 402 -2.29 -25.61 7.26
C ALA A 402 -2.27 -25.59 8.80
N VAL A 403 -3.31 -26.09 9.47
CA VAL A 403 -3.35 -26.28 10.93
C VAL A 403 -2.26 -27.26 11.40
N GLU A 404 -2.11 -28.41 10.76
CA GLU A 404 -1.09 -29.38 11.15
C GLU A 404 0.34 -28.86 10.89
N PHE A 405 0.56 -28.10 9.81
CA PHE A 405 1.81 -27.39 9.57
C PHE A 405 2.10 -26.35 10.66
N VAL A 406 1.15 -25.44 10.93
CA VAL A 406 1.26 -24.40 11.98
C VAL A 406 1.52 -25.01 13.35
N HIS A 407 0.84 -26.09 13.73
CA HIS A 407 1.00 -26.71 15.06
C HIS A 407 2.15 -27.72 15.15
N SER A 408 2.71 -28.20 14.05
CA SER A 408 3.97 -28.96 14.05
C SER A 408 5.20 -28.04 14.06
N HIS A 409 5.11 -26.86 13.44
CA HIS A 409 6.19 -25.87 13.35
C HIS A 409 6.01 -24.64 14.26
N LYS A 410 5.05 -24.66 15.20
CA LYS A 410 4.74 -23.52 16.09
C LYS A 410 5.98 -22.91 16.76
N ASN A 411 6.93 -23.75 17.18
CA ASN A 411 8.12 -23.33 17.91
C ASN A 411 9.23 -22.76 17.00
N ASN A 412 9.03 -22.75 15.68
CA ASN A 412 10.00 -22.27 14.69
C ASN A 412 9.80 -20.79 14.32
N PHE A 413 8.66 -20.21 14.73
CA PHE A 413 8.25 -18.83 14.44
C PHE A 413 7.99 -18.05 15.73
N ASP A 414 8.50 -16.84 15.82
CA ASP A 414 8.26 -15.91 16.94
C ASP A 414 6.87 -15.27 16.86
N ALA A 415 6.37 -15.03 15.65
CA ALA A 415 4.99 -14.59 15.43
C ALA A 415 4.26 -15.49 14.42
N ILE A 416 2.97 -15.71 14.63
CA ILE A 416 2.13 -16.49 13.72
C ILE A 416 0.80 -15.76 13.62
N PHE A 417 0.38 -15.42 12.40
CA PHE A 417 -0.81 -14.62 12.12
C PHE A 417 -1.77 -15.41 11.23
N TRP A 418 -2.77 -16.04 11.84
CA TRP A 418 -3.89 -16.63 11.11
C TRP A 418 -4.88 -15.53 10.72
N VAL A 419 -4.86 -15.14 9.45
CA VAL A 419 -5.66 -14.08 8.87
C VAL A 419 -6.80 -14.69 8.04
N ASN A 420 -8.01 -14.14 8.17
CA ASN A 420 -9.18 -14.61 7.44
C ASN A 420 -9.39 -13.76 6.19
N SER A 421 -9.23 -14.38 5.03
CA SER A 421 -9.07 -13.68 3.74
C SER A 421 -10.35 -13.73 2.89
N ALA A 422 -11.52 -13.70 3.53
CA ALA A 422 -12.81 -13.77 2.83
C ALA A 422 -13.17 -12.49 2.07
N SER A 423 -12.70 -11.34 2.58
CA SER A 423 -13.04 -10.02 2.11
C SER A 423 -12.05 -9.00 2.70
N SER A 424 -11.97 -7.81 2.10
CA SER A 424 -11.09 -6.73 2.55
C SER A 424 -11.39 -6.28 3.99
N GLU A 425 -12.66 -6.23 4.39
CA GLU A 425 -13.04 -5.78 5.75
C GLU A 425 -12.46 -6.68 6.85
N LYS A 426 -12.31 -7.99 6.58
CA LYS A 426 -11.64 -8.92 7.50
C LYS A 426 -10.13 -8.79 7.50
N LEU A 427 -9.54 -8.50 6.34
CA LEU A 427 -8.12 -8.26 6.24
C LEU A 427 -7.75 -7.01 7.08
N TYR A 428 -8.51 -5.91 6.97
CA TYR A 428 -8.38 -4.75 7.87
C TYR A 428 -8.62 -5.11 9.35
N GLU A 429 -9.66 -5.90 9.68
CA GLU A 429 -9.92 -6.28 11.08
C GLU A 429 -8.81 -7.16 11.67
N CYS A 430 -8.21 -8.05 10.86
CA CYS A 430 -7.07 -8.89 11.25
C CYS A 430 -5.79 -8.06 11.36
N TYR A 431 -5.50 -7.16 10.44
CA TYR A 431 -4.31 -6.28 10.49
C TYR A 431 -4.39 -5.35 11.71
N ARG A 432 -5.56 -4.81 12.04
CA ARG A 432 -5.78 -4.07 13.30
C ARG A 432 -5.51 -4.94 14.55
N LYS A 433 -5.93 -6.22 14.54
CA LYS A 433 -5.62 -7.16 15.62
C LYS A 433 -4.12 -7.45 15.71
N MET A 434 -3.42 -7.60 14.59
CA MET A 434 -1.97 -7.78 14.53
C MET A 434 -1.24 -6.55 15.10
N ALA A 435 -1.64 -5.33 14.70
CA ALA A 435 -1.06 -4.09 15.20
C ALA A 435 -1.14 -3.96 16.72
N VAL A 436 -2.30 -4.25 17.30
CA VAL A 436 -2.54 -4.20 18.75
C VAL A 436 -1.84 -5.34 19.48
N GLN A 437 -1.87 -6.58 18.97
CA GLN A 437 -1.21 -7.72 19.62
C GLN A 437 0.33 -7.68 19.54
N LEU A 438 0.90 -7.01 18.52
CA LEU A 438 2.33 -6.70 18.46
C LEU A 438 2.72 -5.48 19.32
N GLY A 439 1.78 -4.64 19.73
CA GLY A 439 2.04 -3.41 20.49
C GLY A 439 2.48 -2.20 19.65
N LEU A 440 2.29 -2.24 18.33
CA LEU A 440 2.62 -1.13 17.41
C LEU A 440 1.77 0.11 17.76
N CYS A 441 0.46 -0.04 17.74
CA CYS A 441 -0.51 0.91 18.29
C CYS A 441 -1.31 0.27 19.43
N ASP A 442 -1.72 1.08 20.40
CA ASP A 442 -2.65 0.65 21.46
C ASP A 442 -4.09 0.63 20.93
N GLU A 443 -4.98 -0.10 21.61
CA GLU A 443 -6.35 -0.32 21.10
C GLU A 443 -7.16 0.98 20.93
N ALA A 444 -6.86 2.02 21.70
CA ALA A 444 -7.54 3.32 21.58
C ALA A 444 -7.06 4.11 20.33
N SER A 445 -5.76 4.06 20.03
CA SER A 445 -5.18 4.68 18.84
C SER A 445 -5.57 3.90 17.58
N ALA A 446 -5.45 2.57 17.58
CA ALA A 446 -5.80 1.64 16.49
C ALA A 446 -7.28 1.66 16.06
N VAL A 447 -8.11 2.48 16.70
CA VAL A 447 -9.54 2.65 16.48
C VAL A 447 -9.89 4.05 15.97
N LYS A 448 -9.03 5.04 16.24
CA LYS A 448 -9.12 6.41 15.72
C LYS A 448 -8.26 6.59 14.46
N GLU A 449 -7.15 5.86 14.38
CA GLU A 449 -6.29 5.77 13.21
C GLU A 449 -7.06 5.15 12.04
N ASP A 450 -6.78 5.71 10.86
CA ASP A 450 -7.23 5.27 9.55
C ASP A 450 -6.85 3.79 9.27
N PRO A 451 -7.75 2.96 8.71
CA PRO A 451 -7.45 1.56 8.40
C PRO A 451 -6.25 1.36 7.44
N ASP A 452 -6.04 2.25 6.48
CA ASP A 452 -4.92 2.17 5.53
C ASP A 452 -3.58 2.42 6.24
N SER A 453 -3.49 3.45 7.08
CA SER A 453 -2.34 3.73 7.95
C SER A 453 -1.99 2.56 8.88
N ILE A 454 -2.99 1.88 9.45
CA ILE A 454 -2.80 0.67 10.26
C ILE A 454 -2.29 -0.50 9.39
N ARG A 455 -2.84 -0.68 8.18
CA ARG A 455 -2.40 -1.70 7.21
C ARG A 455 -0.93 -1.50 6.87
N GLU A 456 -0.52 -0.29 6.49
CA GLU A 456 0.88 0.01 6.16
C GLU A 456 1.82 -0.08 7.36
N THR A 457 1.38 0.31 8.56
CA THR A 457 2.15 0.14 9.81
C THR A 457 2.47 -1.34 10.07
N VAL A 458 1.52 -2.24 9.81
CA VAL A 458 1.72 -3.69 9.95
C VAL A 458 2.55 -4.25 8.79
N LYS A 459 2.35 -3.83 7.54
CA LYS A 459 3.19 -4.23 6.39
C LYS A 459 4.65 -3.81 6.57
N ALA A 460 4.89 -2.64 7.16
CA ALA A 460 6.22 -2.16 7.53
C ALA A 460 6.88 -3.05 8.60
N TRP A 461 6.14 -3.46 9.64
CA TRP A 461 6.67 -4.41 10.64
C TRP A 461 6.84 -5.83 10.08
N LEU A 462 5.96 -6.32 9.21
CA LEU A 462 6.18 -7.61 8.53
C LEU A 462 7.45 -7.58 7.65
N SER A 463 7.68 -6.45 6.96
CA SER A 463 8.87 -6.23 6.15
C SER A 463 10.15 -6.08 6.99
N ASN A 464 10.05 -5.52 8.19
CA ASN A 464 11.14 -5.43 9.17
C ASN A 464 10.65 -5.82 10.58
N PRO A 465 10.68 -7.12 10.94
CA PRO A 465 10.03 -7.64 12.14
C PRO A 465 10.92 -7.48 13.38
N VAL A 466 11.05 -6.22 13.79
CA VAL A 466 11.85 -5.79 14.95
C VAL A 466 11.25 -6.30 16.26
N ARG A 467 12.10 -6.68 17.23
CA ARG A 467 11.65 -7.05 18.59
C ARG A 467 11.51 -5.86 19.54
N THR A 468 11.94 -4.66 19.16
CA THR A 468 11.84 -3.44 19.96
C THR A 468 11.90 -2.22 19.03
N LEU A 469 10.98 -1.25 19.20
CA LEU A 469 10.96 -0.03 18.38
C LEU A 469 11.99 0.98 18.91
N GLY A 470 12.71 1.64 18.00
CA GLY A 470 13.66 2.70 18.34
C GLY A 470 14.93 2.22 19.08
N ALA A 471 15.33 0.96 18.91
CA ALA A 471 16.60 0.43 19.38
C ALA A 471 17.52 0.10 18.18
N GLU A 472 18.83 0.34 18.35
CA GLU A 472 19.87 -0.10 17.42
C GLU A 472 19.97 -1.64 17.45
N GLN A 473 20.21 -2.28 16.29
CA GLN A 473 19.86 -3.69 16.12
C GLN A 473 21.05 -4.60 15.82
N ASP A 474 21.11 -5.70 16.58
CA ASP A 474 21.86 -6.90 16.24
C ASP A 474 21.11 -7.67 15.12
N PRO A 475 21.72 -7.89 13.93
CA PRO A 475 21.13 -8.72 12.85
C PRO A 475 20.92 -10.20 13.25
N GLY A 476 21.34 -10.63 14.43
CA GLY A 476 20.90 -11.88 15.06
C GLY A 476 19.46 -11.88 15.60
N SER A 477 18.80 -10.72 15.74
CA SER A 477 17.65 -10.57 16.65
C SER A 477 16.26 -10.41 16.03
N LEU A 478 16.10 -10.40 14.70
CA LEU A 478 14.77 -10.28 14.06
C LEU A 478 13.78 -11.40 14.48
N ALA A 479 12.49 -11.12 14.42
CA ALA A 479 11.42 -12.07 14.70
C ALA A 479 11.01 -12.85 13.44
N LYS A 480 11.14 -14.19 13.46
CA LYS A 480 10.62 -15.05 12.39
C LYS A 480 9.09 -15.05 12.44
N TRP A 481 8.41 -14.90 11.30
CA TRP A 481 6.95 -14.92 11.27
C TRP A 481 6.33 -15.80 10.19
N LEU A 482 5.11 -16.27 10.46
CA LEU A 482 4.27 -17.03 9.52
C LEU A 482 2.90 -16.35 9.40
N LEU A 483 2.53 -15.91 8.20
CA LEU A 483 1.25 -15.31 7.87
C LEU A 483 0.39 -16.33 7.11
N VAL A 484 -0.73 -16.76 7.68
CA VAL A 484 -1.65 -17.71 7.03
C VAL A 484 -2.85 -16.95 6.50
N PHE A 485 -2.93 -16.77 5.18
CA PHE A 485 -4.11 -16.26 4.49
C PHE A 485 -5.10 -17.42 4.27
N ASP A 486 -5.89 -17.75 5.29
CA ASP A 486 -6.88 -18.83 5.22
C ASP A 486 -8.15 -18.36 4.50
N ASN A 487 -8.64 -19.19 3.58
CA ASN A 487 -9.83 -19.00 2.75
C ASN A 487 -9.81 -17.72 1.88
N ALA A 488 -8.68 -17.45 1.22
CA ALA A 488 -8.53 -16.45 0.17
C ALA A 488 -9.19 -16.94 -1.14
N ASP A 489 -10.53 -16.95 -1.14
CA ASP A 489 -11.33 -17.35 -2.32
C ASP A 489 -11.33 -16.27 -3.42
N ASP A 490 -10.81 -15.08 -3.12
CA ASP A 490 -10.53 -13.95 -4.02
C ASP A 490 -9.04 -13.57 -3.84
N PRO A 491 -8.21 -13.57 -4.89
CA PRO A 491 -6.78 -13.23 -4.80
C PRO A 491 -6.47 -11.74 -4.94
N ASP A 492 -7.32 -10.93 -5.58
CA ASP A 492 -7.05 -9.52 -5.85
C ASP A 492 -7.00 -8.71 -4.56
N ILE A 493 -7.91 -9.01 -3.62
CA ILE A 493 -7.97 -8.38 -2.29
C ILE A 493 -6.73 -8.62 -1.42
N LEU A 494 -5.84 -9.57 -1.78
CA LEU A 494 -4.58 -9.77 -1.05
C LEU A 494 -3.53 -8.70 -1.39
N SER A 495 -3.60 -8.09 -2.57
CA SER A 495 -2.56 -7.17 -3.08
C SER A 495 -2.31 -5.96 -2.17
N GLU A 496 -3.35 -5.35 -1.62
CA GLU A 496 -3.25 -4.24 -0.66
C GLU A 496 -2.52 -4.64 0.63
N PHE A 497 -2.68 -5.89 1.07
CA PHE A 497 -2.22 -6.39 2.38
C PHE A 497 -0.88 -7.12 2.31
N TRP A 498 -0.43 -7.51 1.11
CA TRP A 498 0.81 -8.25 0.93
C TRP A 498 2.01 -7.40 1.43
N PRO A 499 2.84 -7.92 2.35
CA PRO A 499 4.05 -7.22 2.77
C PRO A 499 5.04 -7.21 1.59
N LEU A 500 5.77 -6.11 1.41
CA LEU A 500 6.63 -5.94 0.23
C LEU A 500 7.82 -6.91 0.25
N ASN A 501 8.43 -7.12 1.42
CA ASN A 501 9.56 -8.02 1.66
C ASN A 501 9.42 -8.65 3.07
N GLY A 502 10.44 -9.35 3.56
CA GLY A 502 10.61 -9.68 4.98
C GLY A 502 11.02 -11.14 5.25
N PRO A 503 11.68 -11.44 6.39
CA PRO A 503 12.14 -12.79 6.75
C PRO A 503 10.99 -13.65 7.32
N GLY A 504 9.95 -13.84 6.50
CA GLY A 504 8.71 -14.50 6.88
C GLY A 504 8.19 -15.47 5.82
N SER A 505 7.28 -16.34 6.27
CA SER A 505 6.60 -17.34 5.44
C SER A 505 5.12 -16.97 5.30
N ILE A 506 4.53 -17.24 4.13
CA ILE A 506 3.13 -16.99 3.79
C ILE A 506 2.49 -18.31 3.34
N LEU A 507 1.35 -18.67 3.92
CA LEU A 507 0.58 -19.87 3.55
C LEU A 507 -0.85 -19.48 3.17
N ILE A 508 -1.22 -19.70 1.92
CA ILE A 508 -2.55 -19.39 1.38
C ILE A 508 -3.40 -20.66 1.35
N THR A 509 -4.68 -20.58 1.75
CA THR A 509 -5.68 -21.61 1.42
C THR A 509 -6.82 -20.98 0.60
N SER A 510 -7.17 -21.58 -0.55
CA SER A 510 -8.20 -21.05 -1.45
C SER A 510 -9.07 -22.16 -2.04
N ARG A 511 -10.35 -21.89 -2.30
CA ARG A 511 -11.19 -22.76 -3.16
C ARG A 511 -10.87 -22.60 -4.65
N ASP A 512 -10.28 -21.47 -5.06
CA ASP A 512 -9.95 -21.20 -6.45
C ASP A 512 -8.62 -21.88 -6.87
N PRO A 513 -8.59 -22.68 -7.96
CA PRO A 513 -7.35 -23.14 -8.58
C PRO A 513 -6.41 -22.03 -9.09
N LEU A 514 -6.93 -20.84 -9.40
CA LEU A 514 -6.20 -19.71 -9.98
C LEU A 514 -5.47 -18.84 -8.94
N ALA A 515 -5.80 -18.96 -7.65
CA ALA A 515 -5.17 -18.21 -6.56
C ALA A 515 -3.66 -18.49 -6.35
N LYS A 516 -3.06 -19.39 -7.13
CA LYS A 516 -1.61 -19.66 -7.23
C LYS A 516 -0.94 -19.05 -8.49
N GLN A 517 -1.71 -18.37 -9.34
CA GLN A 517 -1.30 -17.83 -10.65
C GLN A 517 -1.69 -16.36 -10.80
N GLU A 518 -2.79 -15.93 -10.19
CA GLU A 518 -3.43 -14.62 -10.44
C GLU A 518 -3.28 -13.61 -9.27
N VAL A 519 -2.30 -13.79 -8.36
CA VAL A 519 -2.01 -12.76 -7.34
C VAL A 519 -1.32 -11.57 -8.02
N PRO A 520 -1.90 -10.35 -8.03
CA PRO A 520 -1.37 -9.24 -8.81
C PRO A 520 0.07 -8.86 -8.39
N GLY A 521 0.96 -8.76 -9.37
CA GLY A 521 2.38 -8.44 -9.18
C GLY A 521 3.31 -9.62 -8.91
N PHE A 522 2.79 -10.83 -8.62
CA PHE A 522 3.59 -12.00 -8.23
C PHE A 522 3.29 -13.23 -9.11
N ALA A 523 3.95 -13.32 -10.26
CA ALA A 523 3.94 -14.51 -11.11
C ALA A 523 4.69 -15.70 -10.46
N ASP A 524 4.27 -16.93 -10.80
CA ASP A 524 4.88 -18.20 -10.38
C ASP A 524 4.96 -18.44 -8.85
N LEU A 525 3.86 -18.15 -8.13
CA LEU A 525 3.65 -18.61 -6.75
C LEU A 525 3.72 -20.15 -6.67
N SER A 526 4.50 -20.66 -5.71
CA SER A 526 4.52 -22.10 -5.43
C SER A 526 3.17 -22.55 -4.86
N GLY A 527 2.61 -23.63 -5.38
CA GLY A 527 1.32 -24.13 -4.87
C GLY A 527 0.84 -25.37 -5.59
N ILE A 528 -0.20 -26.00 -5.03
CA ILE A 528 -0.79 -27.23 -5.56
C ILE A 528 -2.32 -27.17 -5.56
N ASP A 529 -2.93 -27.79 -6.57
CA ASP A 529 -4.30 -28.27 -6.46
C ASP A 529 -4.26 -29.55 -5.63
N LEU A 530 -4.89 -29.53 -4.45
CA LEU A 530 -4.84 -30.64 -3.51
C LEU A 530 -5.61 -31.86 -4.08
N PRO A 531 -4.96 -33.00 -4.39
CA PRO A 531 -5.67 -34.15 -4.96
C PRO A 531 -6.46 -34.92 -3.90
N SER A 532 -7.52 -35.62 -4.32
CA SER A 532 -8.12 -36.69 -3.52
C SER A 532 -7.07 -37.76 -3.15
N MET A 533 -7.25 -38.40 -1.99
CA MET A 533 -6.39 -39.52 -1.60
C MET A 533 -6.53 -40.69 -2.57
N THR A 534 -5.44 -41.43 -2.78
CA THR A 534 -5.53 -42.68 -3.54
C THR A 534 -6.42 -43.69 -2.79
N PRO A 535 -7.20 -44.55 -3.48
CA PRO A 535 -7.97 -45.60 -2.83
C PRO A 535 -7.12 -46.52 -1.94
N LYS A 536 -5.83 -46.67 -2.26
CA LYS A 536 -4.83 -47.45 -1.52
C LYS A 536 -4.46 -46.82 -0.17
N ASP A 537 -4.18 -45.51 -0.15
CA ASP A 537 -3.83 -44.79 1.07
C ASP A 537 -5.05 -44.57 1.96
N ALA A 538 -6.17 -44.20 1.34
CA ALA A 538 -7.46 -44.03 2.01
C ALA A 538 -8.01 -45.36 2.54
N GLY A 539 -7.87 -46.46 1.80
CA GLY A 539 -8.21 -47.82 2.26
C GLY A 539 -7.31 -48.28 3.41
N SER A 540 -6.00 -48.02 3.34
CA SER A 540 -5.08 -48.28 4.45
C SER A 540 -5.45 -47.47 5.71
N TRP A 541 -5.91 -46.22 5.55
CA TRP A 541 -6.41 -45.42 6.66
C TRP A 541 -7.71 -45.98 7.26
N LEU A 542 -8.68 -46.29 6.39
CA LEU A 542 -9.97 -46.85 6.73
C LEU A 542 -9.82 -48.17 7.51
N GLN A 543 -8.91 -49.03 7.09
CA GLN A 543 -8.59 -50.30 7.75
C GLN A 543 -8.15 -50.10 9.20
N SER A 544 -7.24 -49.15 9.45
CA SER A 544 -6.74 -48.89 10.81
C SER A 544 -7.73 -48.10 11.66
N LEU A 545 -8.37 -47.05 11.12
CA LEU A 545 -9.41 -46.30 11.82
C LEU A 545 -10.59 -47.20 12.22
N SER A 546 -11.00 -48.13 11.36
CA SER A 546 -12.08 -49.10 11.63
C SER A 546 -11.64 -50.28 12.51
N LYS A 547 -10.34 -50.46 12.75
CA LYS A 547 -9.74 -51.59 13.49
C LYS A 547 -10.13 -52.96 12.91
N ARG A 548 -10.31 -53.05 11.58
CA ARG A 548 -10.66 -54.29 10.87
C ARG A 548 -9.46 -54.97 10.20
N GLU A 549 -8.25 -54.62 10.61
CA GLU A 549 -6.94 -55.08 10.11
C GLU A 549 -6.78 -56.62 10.03
N LYS A 550 -7.57 -57.37 10.81
CA LYS A 550 -7.51 -58.85 10.90
C LYS A 550 -8.60 -59.58 10.10
N GLU A 551 -9.49 -58.87 9.41
CA GLU A 551 -10.52 -59.50 8.57
C GLU A 551 -9.91 -60.04 7.25
N ILE A 552 -10.46 -61.13 6.72
CA ILE A 552 -10.03 -61.71 5.44
C ILE A 552 -10.43 -60.74 4.31
N SER A 553 -9.55 -60.51 3.33
CA SER A 553 -9.68 -59.46 2.31
C SER A 553 -9.93 -58.03 2.84
N SER A 554 -9.63 -57.76 4.12
CA SER A 554 -9.81 -56.45 4.76
C SER A 554 -9.21 -55.29 3.96
N ARG A 555 -8.03 -55.50 3.37
CA ARG A 555 -7.38 -54.53 2.49
C ARG A 555 -8.24 -54.18 1.28
N GLU A 556 -8.65 -55.20 0.54
CA GLU A 556 -9.40 -55.12 -0.71
C GLU A 556 -10.78 -54.46 -0.51
N PHE A 557 -11.48 -54.83 0.57
CA PHE A 557 -12.72 -54.17 0.95
C PHE A 557 -12.52 -52.71 1.35
N CYS A 558 -11.49 -52.38 2.14
CA CYS A 558 -11.21 -50.98 2.50
C CYS A 558 -10.79 -50.12 1.29
N GLU A 559 -9.97 -50.66 0.38
CA GLU A 559 -9.60 -49.96 -0.87
C GLU A 559 -10.86 -49.74 -1.76
N THR A 560 -11.78 -50.71 -1.82
CA THR A 560 -13.08 -50.60 -2.52
C THR A 560 -14.01 -49.55 -1.88
N ILE A 561 -14.10 -49.49 -0.55
CA ILE A 561 -14.89 -48.47 0.15
C ILE A 561 -14.28 -47.08 -0.11
N ALA A 562 -12.95 -46.97 -0.08
CA ALA A 562 -12.26 -45.70 -0.27
C ALA A 562 -12.43 -45.11 -1.67
N GLU A 563 -12.40 -45.95 -2.71
CA GLU A 563 -12.73 -45.58 -4.09
C GLU A 563 -14.16 -45.01 -4.18
N ARG A 564 -15.14 -45.67 -3.55
CA ARG A 564 -16.54 -45.23 -3.49
C ARG A 564 -16.75 -43.91 -2.73
N MET A 565 -15.81 -43.49 -1.87
CA MET A 565 -15.82 -42.17 -1.21
C MET A 565 -15.09 -41.09 -2.03
N GLY A 566 -14.67 -41.37 -3.27
CA GLY A 566 -13.93 -40.44 -4.13
C GLY A 566 -12.57 -40.02 -3.57
N GLY A 567 -11.99 -40.81 -2.65
CA GLY A 567 -10.74 -40.48 -1.97
C GLY A 567 -10.79 -39.26 -1.05
N LEU A 568 -11.97 -38.71 -0.72
CA LEU A 568 -12.08 -37.52 0.14
C LEU A 568 -11.70 -37.87 1.59
N PRO A 569 -10.62 -37.29 2.17
CA PRO A 569 -10.16 -37.62 3.53
C PRO A 569 -11.30 -37.59 4.56
N LEU A 570 -12.14 -36.58 4.40
CA LEU A 570 -13.24 -36.20 5.25
C LEU A 570 -14.44 -37.19 5.23
N ALA A 571 -14.55 -38.00 4.17
CA ALA A 571 -15.55 -39.07 4.05
C ALA A 571 -15.01 -40.43 4.52
N ILE A 572 -13.72 -40.72 4.26
CA ILE A 572 -13.02 -41.92 4.75
C ILE A 572 -13.09 -42.00 6.28
N VAL A 573 -12.76 -40.88 6.92
CA VAL A 573 -12.84 -40.66 8.37
C VAL A 573 -14.23 -41.00 8.92
N GLN A 574 -15.30 -40.49 8.29
CA GLN A 574 -16.69 -40.78 8.65
C GLN A 574 -17.02 -42.29 8.55
N MET A 575 -16.74 -42.93 7.41
CA MET A 575 -17.11 -44.35 7.21
C MET A 575 -16.40 -45.28 8.20
N ALA A 576 -15.13 -44.99 8.53
CA ALA A 576 -14.35 -45.80 9.46
C ALA A 576 -14.93 -45.85 10.88
N TYR A 577 -15.51 -44.75 11.34
CA TYR A 577 -16.23 -44.72 12.62
C TYR A 577 -17.51 -45.56 12.55
N LEU A 578 -18.28 -45.46 11.45
CA LEU A 578 -19.57 -46.15 11.32
C LEU A 578 -19.43 -47.67 11.33
N ILE A 579 -18.41 -48.19 10.65
CA ILE A 579 -18.03 -49.61 10.69
C ILE A 579 -17.80 -50.06 12.14
N ARG A 580 -17.10 -49.24 12.95
CA ARG A 580 -16.85 -49.52 14.38
C ARG A 580 -18.11 -49.45 15.24
N THR A 581 -18.89 -48.38 15.17
CA THR A 581 -19.99 -48.16 16.12
C THR A 581 -21.27 -48.91 15.78
N LYS A 582 -21.44 -49.34 14.53
CA LYS A 582 -22.44 -50.35 14.14
C LYS A 582 -21.88 -51.79 14.25
N HIS A 583 -20.65 -51.96 14.73
CA HIS A 583 -19.94 -53.23 14.92
C HIS A 583 -19.81 -54.14 13.67
N LEU A 584 -19.95 -53.56 12.47
CA LEU A 584 -19.98 -54.26 11.18
C LEU A 584 -18.59 -54.78 10.76
N SER A 585 -18.54 -55.94 10.12
CA SER A 585 -17.43 -56.31 9.25
C SER A 585 -17.40 -55.45 7.98
N LEU A 586 -16.29 -55.47 7.26
CA LEU A 586 -16.13 -54.70 6.02
C LEU A 586 -17.04 -55.19 4.89
N SER A 587 -17.35 -56.50 4.85
CA SER A 587 -18.32 -57.09 3.92
C SER A 587 -19.76 -56.69 4.25
N GLU A 588 -20.20 -56.79 5.51
CA GLU A 588 -21.55 -56.36 5.92
C GLU A 588 -21.77 -54.87 5.66
N PHE A 589 -20.74 -54.04 5.89
CA PHE A 589 -20.79 -52.62 5.55
C PHE A 589 -20.93 -52.40 4.04
N LEU A 590 -20.12 -53.08 3.21
CA LEU A 590 -20.20 -52.95 1.75
C LEU A 590 -21.55 -53.42 1.19
N GLU A 591 -22.07 -54.56 1.64
CA GLU A 591 -23.39 -55.06 1.22
C GLU A 591 -24.50 -54.09 1.62
N SER A 592 -24.48 -53.62 2.87
CA SER A 592 -25.48 -52.65 3.36
C SER A 592 -25.39 -51.29 2.67
N TYR A 593 -24.18 -50.82 2.33
CA TYR A 593 -23.96 -49.58 1.59
C TYR A 593 -24.38 -49.71 0.12
N ASN A 594 -24.16 -50.87 -0.52
CA ASN A 594 -24.69 -51.16 -1.85
C ASN A 594 -26.23 -51.17 -1.86
N HIS A 595 -26.86 -51.67 -0.79
CA HIS A 595 -28.31 -51.72 -0.70
C HIS A 595 -28.94 -50.35 -0.38
N ASP A 596 -28.38 -49.57 0.54
CA ASP A 596 -28.92 -48.25 0.92
C ASP A 596 -27.86 -47.30 1.53
N ALA A 597 -26.97 -46.79 0.68
CA ALA A 597 -25.89 -45.86 1.05
C ALA A 597 -26.34 -44.68 1.93
N ARG A 598 -27.58 -44.19 1.73
CA ARG A 598 -28.14 -43.05 2.49
C ARG A 598 -28.18 -43.32 4.00
N LYS A 599 -28.51 -44.55 4.42
CA LYS A 599 -28.53 -44.96 5.85
C LYS A 599 -27.15 -44.98 6.53
N PHE A 600 -26.08 -44.84 5.76
CA PHE A 600 -24.71 -44.73 6.26
C PHE A 600 -24.21 -43.29 6.20
N GLN A 601 -24.51 -42.58 5.12
CA GLN A 601 -24.20 -41.16 4.96
C GLN A 601 -24.84 -40.28 6.05
N SER A 602 -26.04 -40.65 6.53
CA SER A 602 -26.80 -39.92 7.58
C SER A 602 -26.53 -40.32 9.04
N SER A 603 -25.50 -41.12 9.33
CA SER A 603 -25.24 -41.60 10.69
C SER A 603 -24.19 -40.75 11.45
N PRO A 604 -24.50 -40.23 12.66
CA PRO A 604 -23.64 -39.27 13.37
C PRO A 604 -22.39 -39.88 14.02
N VAL A 605 -21.35 -39.04 14.16
CA VAL A 605 -19.99 -39.47 14.52
C VAL A 605 -19.47 -38.80 15.80
N LYS A 606 -19.26 -39.57 16.87
CA LYS A 606 -18.66 -39.09 18.13
C LYS A 606 -17.13 -39.21 18.13
N GLY A 607 -16.44 -38.14 18.50
CA GLY A 607 -15.02 -38.17 18.89
C GLY A 607 -14.01 -37.76 17.81
N MET A 608 -14.44 -37.12 16.73
CA MET A 608 -13.55 -36.41 15.80
C MET A 608 -13.40 -34.94 16.19
N THR A 609 -12.38 -34.26 15.67
CA THR A 609 -12.18 -32.82 15.86
C THR A 609 -13.17 -32.01 15.01
N ARG A 610 -13.66 -30.90 15.58
CA ARG A 610 -14.88 -30.19 15.13
C ARG A 610 -14.86 -29.63 13.71
N GLN A 611 -13.69 -29.49 13.10
CA GLN A 611 -13.55 -28.99 11.73
C GLN A 611 -13.61 -30.10 10.66
N GLN A 612 -13.63 -31.38 11.05
CA GLN A 612 -13.50 -32.52 10.13
C GLN A 612 -14.75 -33.40 9.95
N THR A 613 -15.85 -32.88 9.36
CA THR A 613 -16.89 -33.78 8.79
C THR A 613 -17.58 -33.24 7.54
N VAL A 614 -17.74 -34.08 6.51
CA VAL A 614 -18.86 -33.98 5.55
C VAL A 614 -20.14 -34.50 6.21
N ALA A 615 -20.01 -35.45 7.14
CA ALA A 615 -21.10 -36.02 7.94
C ALA A 615 -22.07 -35.00 8.54
N SER A 616 -21.56 -33.86 9.02
CA SER A 616 -22.37 -32.79 9.62
C SER A 616 -23.44 -32.26 8.66
N ILE A 617 -23.10 -32.10 7.38
CA ILE A 617 -24.01 -31.64 6.31
C ILE A 617 -25.21 -32.58 6.16
N TRP A 618 -24.98 -33.89 6.27
CA TRP A 618 -26.03 -34.92 6.20
C TRP A 618 -26.79 -35.13 7.52
N ASN A 619 -26.40 -34.42 8.58
CA ASN A 619 -27.03 -34.44 9.90
C ASN A 619 -27.93 -33.20 10.14
N ILE A 620 -28.02 -32.28 9.17
CA ILE A 620 -28.89 -31.09 9.22
C ILE A 620 -30.37 -31.51 9.31
N GLU A 621 -30.76 -32.56 8.58
CA GLU A 621 -32.14 -33.11 8.58
C GLU A 621 -32.56 -33.74 9.91
N SER A 622 -31.63 -33.98 10.85
CA SER A 622 -31.91 -34.58 12.16
C SER A 622 -31.79 -33.60 13.33
N LEU A 623 -31.59 -32.30 13.06
CA LEU A 623 -31.52 -31.27 14.10
C LEU A 623 -32.88 -31.00 14.72
N THR A 624 -32.92 -30.59 15.99
CA THR A 624 -34.11 -29.95 16.54
C THR A 624 -34.42 -28.65 15.78
N PRO A 625 -35.69 -28.24 15.67
CA PRO A 625 -36.04 -27.02 14.95
C PRO A 625 -35.29 -25.76 15.44
N PRO A 626 -35.07 -25.53 16.75
CA PRO A 626 -34.27 -24.38 17.21
C PRO A 626 -32.78 -24.45 16.84
N ALA A 627 -32.19 -25.65 16.79
CA ALA A 627 -30.84 -25.82 16.29
C ALA A 627 -30.77 -25.55 14.78
N LEU A 628 -31.76 -26.01 14.01
CA LEU A 628 -31.86 -25.75 12.57
C LEU A 628 -32.09 -24.25 12.27
N ALA A 629 -32.99 -23.57 13.00
CA ALA A 629 -33.24 -22.15 12.85
C ALA A 629 -32.00 -21.30 13.16
N LEU A 630 -31.27 -21.64 14.23
CA LEU A 630 -29.98 -21.00 14.55
C LEU A 630 -28.93 -21.25 13.45
N LEU A 631 -28.81 -22.49 12.95
CA LEU A 631 -27.88 -22.82 11.86
C LEU A 631 -28.20 -22.04 10.57
N ARG A 632 -29.49 -21.88 10.25
CA ARG A 632 -29.96 -21.10 9.11
C ARG A 632 -29.51 -19.64 9.24
N VAL A 633 -29.72 -18.98 10.37
CA VAL A 633 -29.23 -17.61 10.61
C VAL A 633 -27.71 -17.51 10.54
N LEU A 634 -26.98 -18.49 11.06
CA LEU A 634 -25.52 -18.58 10.92
C LEU A 634 -25.04 -18.76 9.45
N SER A 635 -25.93 -19.09 8.50
CA SER A 635 -25.56 -19.27 7.08
C SER A 635 -25.56 -17.98 6.25
N VAL A 636 -26.18 -16.90 6.74
CA VAL A 636 -26.24 -15.58 6.07
C VAL A 636 -25.36 -14.53 6.72
N LEU A 637 -24.87 -14.80 7.93
CA LEU A 637 -23.85 -14.00 8.61
C LEU A 637 -22.44 -14.42 8.16
N ASP A 638 -21.44 -13.62 8.53
CA ASP A 638 -20.04 -14.00 8.34
C ASP A 638 -19.71 -15.39 8.93
N PRO A 639 -18.91 -16.26 8.28
CA PRO A 639 -18.53 -17.56 8.83
C PRO A 639 -17.72 -17.53 10.14
N ASP A 640 -17.04 -16.42 10.45
CA ASP A 640 -16.01 -16.36 11.49
C ASP A 640 -16.28 -15.26 12.54
N ASN A 641 -15.70 -15.42 13.72
CA ASN A 641 -15.76 -14.46 14.85
C ASN A 641 -17.19 -14.05 15.31
N ILE A 642 -18.23 -14.77 14.89
CA ILE A 642 -19.65 -14.46 15.13
C ILE A 642 -19.89 -14.36 16.64
N GLN A 643 -20.30 -13.20 17.14
CA GLN A 643 -20.40 -13.02 18.58
C GLN A 643 -21.67 -13.66 19.14
N GLU A 644 -21.59 -14.33 20.28
CA GLU A 644 -22.78 -14.88 20.93
C GLU A 644 -23.75 -13.77 21.40
N SER A 645 -23.25 -12.53 21.58
CA SER A 645 -24.10 -11.35 21.81
C SER A 645 -24.93 -10.97 20.58
N LEU A 646 -24.34 -10.95 19.38
CA LEU A 646 -25.05 -10.72 18.12
C LEU A 646 -26.24 -11.69 17.96
N LEU A 647 -26.08 -12.95 18.34
CA LEU A 647 -27.11 -13.98 18.18
C LEU A 647 -28.19 -13.99 19.28
N THR A 648 -27.97 -13.28 20.39
CA THR A 648 -28.87 -13.30 21.58
C THR A 648 -29.45 -11.94 21.96
N THR A 649 -28.83 -10.84 21.56
CA THR A 649 -29.32 -9.47 21.79
C THR A 649 -30.23 -9.07 20.64
N GLY A 650 -31.55 -9.08 20.87
CA GLY A 650 -32.57 -8.96 19.82
C GLY A 650 -33.16 -10.29 19.35
N ALA A 651 -32.78 -11.42 19.96
CA ALA A 651 -33.34 -12.74 19.65
C ALA A 651 -34.86 -12.85 19.94
N ASP A 652 -35.37 -11.96 20.80
CA ASP A 652 -36.78 -11.72 21.08
C ASP A 652 -37.55 -11.05 19.92
N LYS A 653 -36.84 -10.36 19.02
CA LYS A 653 -37.39 -9.67 17.84
C LYS A 653 -37.32 -10.49 16.55
N VAL A 654 -36.71 -11.68 16.58
CA VAL A 654 -36.45 -12.47 15.37
C VAL A 654 -37.73 -13.16 14.90
N GLU A 655 -38.29 -12.68 13.78
CA GLU A 655 -39.44 -13.26 13.09
C GLU A 655 -39.07 -14.50 12.24
N LEU A 656 -38.44 -15.50 12.89
CA LEU A 656 -38.11 -16.79 12.29
C LEU A 656 -38.63 -17.92 13.19
N GLU A 657 -39.39 -18.84 12.60
CA GLU A 657 -39.97 -19.99 13.30
C GLU A 657 -38.88 -20.81 14.02
N ASP A 658 -39.20 -21.27 15.22
CA ASP A 658 -38.33 -21.98 16.16
C ASP A 658 -37.00 -21.31 16.58
N TYR A 659 -36.70 -20.07 16.12
CA TYR A 659 -35.44 -19.40 16.50
C TYR A 659 -35.31 -19.32 18.03
N PRO A 660 -34.15 -19.67 18.63
CA PRO A 660 -33.98 -19.76 20.08
C PRO A 660 -33.96 -18.37 20.75
N ASN A 661 -35.14 -17.83 20.96
CA ASN A 661 -35.42 -16.47 21.43
C ASN A 661 -35.16 -16.21 22.93
N ASP A 662 -34.73 -17.22 23.69
CA ASP A 662 -34.25 -17.03 25.07
C ASP A 662 -32.90 -17.70 25.31
N LYS A 663 -32.22 -17.23 26.36
CA LYS A 663 -30.86 -17.62 26.70
C LYS A 663 -30.71 -19.12 26.96
N PHE A 664 -31.73 -19.82 27.46
CA PHE A 664 -31.67 -21.26 27.73
C PHE A 664 -31.83 -22.06 26.44
N LYS A 665 -32.88 -21.79 25.64
CA LYS A 665 -33.05 -22.39 24.30
C LYS A 665 -31.81 -22.17 23.43
N TYR A 666 -31.22 -20.98 23.49
CA TYR A 666 -29.99 -20.67 22.76
C TYR A 666 -28.82 -21.54 23.23
N MET A 667 -28.66 -21.77 24.54
CA MET A 667 -27.60 -22.66 25.03
C MET A 667 -27.80 -24.11 24.57
N GLU A 668 -29.04 -24.60 24.51
CA GLU A 668 -29.39 -25.94 24.02
C GLU A 668 -29.15 -26.07 22.51
N ALA A 669 -29.74 -25.20 21.69
CA ALA A 669 -29.57 -25.18 20.24
C ALA A 669 -28.09 -25.07 19.83
N ARG A 670 -27.35 -24.14 20.46
CA ARG A 670 -25.89 -23.99 20.27
C ARG A 670 -25.14 -25.25 20.73
N ALA A 671 -25.53 -25.89 21.83
CA ALA A 671 -24.89 -27.12 22.29
C ALA A 671 -25.16 -28.30 21.35
N GLU A 672 -26.32 -28.35 20.69
CA GLU A 672 -26.64 -29.34 19.66
C GLU A 672 -25.82 -29.12 18.39
N LEU A 673 -25.72 -27.89 17.88
CA LEU A 673 -24.86 -27.57 16.72
C LEU A 673 -23.38 -27.87 16.97
N ILE A 674 -22.92 -27.70 18.22
CA ILE A 674 -21.56 -28.07 18.67
C ILE A 674 -21.39 -29.60 18.79
N GLN A 675 -22.44 -30.35 19.15
CA GLN A 675 -22.43 -31.82 19.19
C GLN A 675 -22.45 -32.42 17.78
N SER A 676 -23.27 -31.87 16.88
CA SER A 676 -23.35 -32.21 15.46
C SER A 676 -22.14 -31.74 14.64
N SER A 677 -21.18 -31.05 15.27
CA SER A 677 -19.96 -30.52 14.66
C SER A 677 -20.19 -29.59 13.45
N LEU A 678 -21.34 -28.90 13.43
CA LEU A 678 -21.67 -27.88 12.44
C LEU A 678 -21.07 -26.52 12.80
N VAL A 679 -20.90 -26.26 14.10
CA VAL A 679 -20.42 -24.98 14.65
C VAL A 679 -19.34 -25.24 15.71
N THR A 680 -18.27 -24.46 15.66
CA THR A 680 -17.23 -24.41 16.70
C THR A 680 -17.42 -23.17 17.57
N ARG A 681 -17.09 -23.27 18.86
CA ARG A 681 -17.19 -22.17 19.85
C ARG A 681 -15.84 -21.91 20.51
N ASN A 682 -15.39 -20.66 20.47
CA ASN A 682 -14.36 -20.16 21.38
C ASN A 682 -15.04 -19.74 22.69
N MET A 683 -14.70 -20.42 23.79
CA MET A 683 -15.34 -20.19 25.10
C MET A 683 -14.77 -18.99 25.87
N GLU A 684 -13.56 -18.53 25.52
CA GLU A 684 -12.87 -17.42 26.17
C GLU A 684 -13.33 -16.08 25.60
N LEU A 685 -13.47 -16.01 24.27
CA LEU A 685 -13.90 -14.80 23.55
C LEU A 685 -15.43 -14.70 23.36
N GLY A 686 -16.16 -15.81 23.56
CA GLY A 686 -17.62 -15.84 23.36
C GLY A 686 -18.02 -15.74 21.87
N TYR A 687 -17.23 -16.35 20.99
CA TYR A 687 -17.43 -16.33 19.53
C TYR A 687 -17.72 -17.72 18.97
N LEU A 688 -18.54 -17.78 17.93
CA LEU A 688 -18.79 -18.96 17.11
C LEU A 688 -18.04 -18.87 15.76
N LYS A 689 -17.78 -20.03 15.16
CA LYS A 689 -17.30 -20.20 13.79
C LYS A 689 -18.09 -21.32 13.12
N ILE A 690 -18.63 -21.05 11.94
CA ILE A 690 -19.30 -22.02 11.06
C ILE A 690 -18.42 -22.23 9.83
N HIS A 691 -18.37 -23.45 9.30
CA HIS A 691 -17.56 -23.74 8.11
C HIS A 691 -18.30 -23.28 6.84
N ARG A 692 -17.62 -22.59 5.91
CA ARG A 692 -18.26 -22.02 4.69
C ARG A 692 -19.09 -23.04 3.91
N LEU A 693 -18.56 -24.26 3.71
CA LEU A 693 -19.31 -25.35 3.04
C LEU A 693 -20.63 -25.72 3.74
N VAL A 694 -20.74 -25.53 5.06
CA VAL A 694 -22.00 -25.72 5.79
C VAL A 694 -22.95 -24.56 5.49
N GLN A 695 -22.46 -23.31 5.49
CA GLN A 695 -23.27 -22.16 5.07
C GLN A 695 -23.77 -22.32 3.64
N ASP A 696 -22.91 -22.76 2.72
CA ASP A 696 -23.21 -22.94 1.31
C ASP A 696 -24.30 -24.01 1.09
N VAL A 697 -24.22 -25.16 1.77
CA VAL A 697 -25.26 -26.20 1.66
C VAL A 697 -26.56 -25.80 2.37
N VAL A 698 -26.48 -25.14 3.53
CA VAL A 698 -27.69 -24.61 4.21
C VAL A 698 -28.40 -23.58 3.32
N ARG A 699 -27.66 -22.65 2.71
CA ARG A 699 -28.21 -21.68 1.73
C ARG A 699 -28.78 -22.35 0.48
N HIS A 700 -28.17 -23.44 0.01
CA HIS A 700 -28.67 -24.21 -1.14
C HIS A 700 -29.93 -25.05 -0.82
N GLN A 701 -30.16 -25.39 0.46
CA GLN A 701 -31.37 -26.09 0.92
C GLN A 701 -32.56 -25.14 1.17
N LEU A 702 -32.32 -23.86 1.40
CA LEU A 702 -33.36 -22.86 1.67
C LEU A 702 -34.13 -22.50 0.38
N ARG A 703 -35.47 -22.60 0.42
CA ARG A 703 -36.32 -21.99 -0.62
C ARG A 703 -36.27 -20.47 -0.51
N VAL A 704 -36.58 -19.76 -1.60
CA VAL A 704 -36.52 -18.27 -1.65
C VAL A 704 -37.20 -17.58 -0.46
N LEU A 705 -38.40 -18.04 -0.06
CA LEU A 705 -39.12 -17.48 1.09
C LEU A 705 -38.45 -17.78 2.43
N GLU A 706 -37.85 -18.96 2.59
CA GLU A 706 -37.09 -19.31 3.81
C GLU A 706 -35.79 -18.50 3.87
N LEU A 707 -35.09 -18.36 2.74
CA LEU A 707 -33.88 -17.53 2.63
C LEU A 707 -34.17 -16.06 2.97
N ARG A 708 -35.33 -15.53 2.55
CA ARG A 708 -35.82 -14.20 2.95
C ARG A 708 -35.98 -14.06 4.46
N SER A 709 -36.74 -14.97 5.11
CA SER A 709 -36.93 -14.91 6.57
C SER A 709 -35.61 -15.05 7.33
N VAL A 710 -34.72 -15.93 6.87
CA VAL A 710 -33.40 -16.15 7.46
C VAL A 710 -32.47 -14.94 7.28
N TYR A 711 -32.49 -14.30 6.10
CA TYR A 711 -31.78 -13.05 5.83
C TYR A 711 -32.27 -11.92 6.75
N ASN A 712 -33.59 -11.70 6.81
CA ASN A 712 -34.18 -10.66 7.66
C ASN A 712 -33.89 -10.91 9.15
N ALA A 713 -33.90 -12.17 9.61
CA ALA A 713 -33.47 -12.53 10.97
C ALA A 713 -32.00 -12.15 11.25
N GLY A 714 -31.09 -12.43 10.31
CA GLY A 714 -29.69 -12.01 10.40
C GLY A 714 -29.53 -10.49 10.49
N VAL A 715 -30.34 -9.73 9.75
CA VAL A 715 -30.36 -8.26 9.79
C VAL A 715 -30.91 -7.74 11.12
N ILE A 716 -32.05 -8.25 11.61
CA ILE A 716 -32.66 -7.80 12.87
C ILE A 716 -31.70 -7.93 14.05
N LEU A 717 -30.95 -9.05 14.08
CA LEU A 717 -29.89 -9.29 15.06
C LEU A 717 -28.74 -8.29 14.89
N LEU A 718 -28.22 -8.12 13.67
CA LEU A 718 -27.11 -7.22 13.39
C LEU A 718 -27.45 -5.75 13.71
N SER A 719 -28.60 -5.26 13.23
CA SER A 719 -29.10 -3.92 13.52
C SER A 719 -29.43 -3.71 15.00
N THR A 720 -29.74 -4.76 15.78
CA THR A 720 -29.94 -4.62 17.23
C THR A 720 -28.63 -4.47 18.01
N VAL A 721 -27.48 -4.89 17.47
CA VAL A 721 -26.15 -4.67 18.09
C VAL A 721 -25.31 -3.59 17.41
N TRP A 722 -25.69 -3.14 16.22
CA TRP A 722 -24.99 -2.11 15.46
C TRP A 722 -25.04 -0.74 16.18
N PRO A 723 -23.91 -0.03 16.31
CA PRO A 723 -23.87 1.27 16.97
C PRO A 723 -24.31 2.38 15.99
N PHE A 724 -25.62 2.47 15.73
CA PHE A 724 -26.21 3.56 14.96
C PHE A 724 -25.77 4.95 15.48
N PHE A 725 -25.55 5.90 14.58
CA PHE A 725 -25.16 7.28 14.88
C PHE A 725 -26.19 8.00 15.77
N ASP A 726 -25.72 8.69 16.81
CA ASP A 726 -26.52 9.60 17.64
C ASP A 726 -25.69 10.81 18.14
N GLU A 727 -26.36 11.88 18.58
CA GLU A 727 -25.77 13.14 19.07
C GLU A 727 -24.81 12.96 20.28
N THR A 728 -24.81 11.80 20.94
CA THR A 728 -23.93 11.48 22.06
C THR A 728 -22.74 10.59 21.68
N ASN A 729 -22.73 10.04 20.45
CA ASN A 729 -21.74 9.06 20.00
C ASN A 729 -20.93 9.48 18.75
N GLU A 730 -21.28 10.62 18.11
CA GLU A 730 -20.75 11.18 16.85
C GLU A 730 -19.35 10.69 16.42
N LEU A 731 -18.32 10.99 17.20
CA LEU A 731 -16.91 10.67 16.93
C LEU A 731 -16.26 9.79 18.02
N GLY A 732 -17.08 9.06 18.78
CA GLY A 732 -16.61 8.17 19.84
C GLY A 732 -15.83 6.99 19.27
N SER A 733 -14.58 6.80 19.71
CA SER A 733 -13.75 5.64 19.34
C SER A 733 -14.48 4.31 19.60
N ASP A 734 -15.23 4.20 20.69
CA ASP A 734 -16.02 2.99 20.98
C ASP A 734 -17.16 2.69 19.98
N ARG A 735 -17.69 3.71 19.26
CA ARG A 735 -18.59 3.46 18.13
C ARG A 735 -17.82 2.88 16.96
N LEU A 736 -16.73 3.53 16.53
CA LEU A 736 -15.91 3.06 15.40
C LEU A 736 -15.35 1.65 15.63
N ARG A 737 -14.93 1.32 16.87
CA ARG A 737 -14.49 -0.03 17.27
C ARG A 737 -15.61 -1.07 17.07
N LYS A 738 -16.83 -0.77 17.50
CA LYS A 738 -17.99 -1.65 17.35
C LYS A 738 -18.44 -1.77 15.89
N VAL A 739 -18.39 -0.71 15.09
CA VAL A 739 -18.64 -0.80 13.63
C VAL A 739 -17.62 -1.74 12.99
N ARG A 740 -16.32 -1.50 13.19
CA ARG A 740 -15.24 -2.35 12.65
C ARG A 740 -15.37 -3.83 13.07
N GLN A 741 -15.93 -4.11 14.25
CA GLN A 741 -16.19 -5.48 14.74
C GLN A 741 -17.35 -6.19 14.01
N TYR A 742 -18.39 -5.45 13.62
CA TYR A 742 -19.60 -6.01 13.00
C TYR A 742 -19.64 -5.87 11.48
N LEU A 743 -18.79 -5.03 10.89
CA LEU A 743 -18.69 -4.74 9.46
C LEU A 743 -18.59 -6.00 8.57
N PRO A 744 -17.84 -7.07 8.92
CA PRO A 744 -17.84 -8.31 8.11
C PRO A 744 -19.21 -8.98 7.99
N HIS A 745 -20.09 -8.86 8.98
CA HIS A 745 -21.47 -9.36 8.88
C HIS A 745 -22.31 -8.48 7.93
N ALA A 746 -22.09 -7.16 7.91
CA ALA A 746 -22.73 -6.25 6.94
C ALA A 746 -22.22 -6.47 5.50
N ALA A 747 -20.96 -6.90 5.33
CA ALA A 747 -20.40 -7.35 4.05
C ALA A 747 -21.06 -8.67 3.57
N ALA A 748 -21.13 -9.69 4.44
CA ALA A 748 -21.79 -10.96 4.11
C ALA A 748 -23.26 -10.79 3.67
N LEU A 749 -23.99 -9.86 4.30
CA LEU A 749 -25.37 -9.52 3.93
C LEU A 749 -25.45 -8.73 2.61
N ARG A 750 -24.57 -7.72 2.40
CA ARG A 750 -24.40 -6.99 1.12
C ARG A 750 -24.22 -7.97 -0.03
N ASP A 751 -23.28 -8.90 0.11
CA ASP A 751 -22.89 -9.80 -0.97
C ASP A 751 -23.98 -10.82 -1.31
N LEU A 752 -24.78 -11.25 -0.33
CA LEU A 752 -25.96 -12.08 -0.60
C LEU A 752 -27.08 -11.30 -1.31
N VAL A 753 -27.26 -10.00 -1.04
CA VAL A 753 -28.17 -9.13 -1.81
C VAL A 753 -27.67 -8.96 -3.25
N LYS A 754 -26.35 -8.80 -3.46
CA LYS A 754 -25.76 -8.76 -4.80
C LYS A 754 -25.92 -10.08 -5.56
N GLU A 755 -25.76 -11.22 -4.88
CA GLU A 755 -25.89 -12.56 -5.48
C GLU A 755 -27.34 -12.90 -5.87
N LYS A 756 -28.34 -12.45 -5.10
CA LYS A 756 -29.74 -12.84 -5.26
C LYS A 756 -30.66 -11.77 -5.83
N SER A 757 -30.24 -10.51 -5.85
CA SER A 757 -31.02 -9.29 -6.10
C SER A 757 -32.00 -8.87 -4.98
N PRO A 758 -32.25 -7.56 -4.79
CA PRO A 758 -33.24 -7.05 -3.83
C PRO A 758 -34.65 -7.58 -4.06
N GLU A 759 -35.07 -7.79 -5.31
CA GLU A 759 -36.42 -8.23 -5.67
C GLU A 759 -36.71 -9.67 -5.28
N THR A 760 -35.66 -10.52 -5.23
CA THR A 760 -35.77 -11.93 -4.85
C THR A 760 -35.76 -12.12 -3.33
N LEU A 761 -34.87 -11.43 -2.63
CA LEU A 761 -34.81 -11.50 -1.16
C LEU A 761 -35.92 -10.67 -0.48
N LYS A 762 -36.40 -9.61 -1.12
CA LYS A 762 -37.26 -8.55 -0.54
C LYS A 762 -36.85 -8.19 0.90
N PRO A 763 -35.65 -7.60 1.08
CA PRO A 763 -35.08 -7.29 2.39
C PRO A 763 -35.97 -6.35 3.22
N ASN A 764 -35.95 -6.45 4.55
CA ASN A 764 -36.67 -5.48 5.39
C ASN A 764 -36.08 -4.07 5.29
N ILE A 765 -36.87 -3.04 5.60
CA ILE A 765 -36.46 -1.63 5.56
C ILE A 765 -35.27 -1.31 6.49
N ASP A 766 -35.10 -2.07 7.58
CA ASP A 766 -33.94 -1.98 8.49
C ASP A 766 -32.59 -2.17 7.77
N VAL A 767 -32.59 -2.88 6.63
CA VAL A 767 -31.39 -3.11 5.80
C VAL A 767 -30.95 -1.82 5.14
N ALA A 768 -31.88 -0.99 4.67
CA ALA A 768 -31.58 0.33 4.14
C ALA A 768 -31.03 1.24 5.25
N SER A 769 -31.52 1.12 6.48
CA SER A 769 -30.95 1.81 7.65
C SER A 769 -29.50 1.39 7.92
N LEU A 770 -29.24 0.09 8.00
CA LEU A 770 -27.90 -0.47 8.21
C LEU A 770 -26.92 -0.12 7.08
N PHE A 771 -27.36 -0.20 5.82
CA PHE A 771 -26.54 0.11 4.65
C PHE A 771 -26.28 1.61 4.53
N ASN A 772 -27.24 2.48 4.87
CA ASN A 772 -27.01 3.92 4.98
C ASN A 772 -25.96 4.26 6.06
N GLU A 773 -26.03 3.65 7.24
CA GLU A 773 -24.99 3.81 8.27
C GLU A 773 -23.62 3.28 7.83
N THR A 774 -23.60 2.18 7.07
CA THR A 774 -22.35 1.60 6.55
C THR A 774 -21.74 2.50 5.46
N ALA A 775 -22.57 3.09 4.60
CA ALA A 775 -22.14 4.12 3.65
C ALA A 775 -21.58 5.36 4.35
N TRP A 776 -22.26 5.83 5.40
CA TRP A 776 -21.78 6.94 6.22
C TRP A 776 -20.45 6.64 6.94
N PHE A 777 -20.27 5.41 7.42
CA PHE A 777 -18.98 4.96 7.96
C PHE A 777 -17.86 5.05 6.92
N TYR A 778 -18.06 4.56 5.68
CA TYR A 778 -17.05 4.70 4.61
C TYR A 778 -16.77 6.16 4.22
N ILE A 779 -17.78 7.04 4.26
CA ILE A 779 -17.57 8.49 4.06
C ILE A 779 -16.75 9.11 5.22
N LEU A 780 -16.95 8.66 6.45
CA LEU A 780 -16.25 9.18 7.63
C LEU A 780 -14.82 8.65 7.85
N GLN A 781 -14.51 7.44 7.40
CA GLN A 781 -13.14 6.91 7.53
C GLN A 781 -12.16 7.53 6.53
N SER A 782 -12.67 8.01 5.39
CA SER A 782 -11.86 8.10 4.19
C SER A 782 -11.74 9.50 3.61
N TRP A 783 -10.50 9.95 3.46
CA TRP A 783 -10.12 11.06 2.56
C TRP A 783 -10.11 10.60 1.08
N GLY A 784 -11.03 9.70 0.73
CA GLY A 784 -11.27 9.19 -0.62
C GLY A 784 -11.20 7.65 -0.79
N PHE A 785 -10.31 6.95 -0.07
CA PHE A 785 -10.20 5.49 -0.18
C PHE A 785 -11.52 4.78 0.14
N ASN A 786 -11.82 3.64 -0.48
CA ASN A 786 -13.03 2.86 -0.21
C ASN A 786 -14.40 3.58 -0.43
N LEU A 787 -14.44 4.82 -0.93
CA LEU A 787 -15.71 5.53 -1.22
C LEU A 787 -16.61 4.78 -2.22
N GLN A 788 -16.04 3.94 -3.09
CA GLN A 788 -16.77 3.03 -3.96
C GLN A 788 -17.72 2.10 -3.20
N TYR A 789 -17.32 1.59 -2.04
CA TYR A 789 -18.17 0.78 -1.17
C TYR A 789 -19.22 1.67 -0.48
N GLY A 790 -18.87 2.90 -0.11
CA GLY A 790 -19.83 3.89 0.39
C GLY A 790 -20.97 4.15 -0.61
N PHE A 791 -20.63 4.36 -1.88
CA PHE A 791 -21.60 4.51 -2.97
C PHE A 791 -22.41 3.23 -3.19
N GLU A 792 -21.76 2.06 -3.18
CA GLU A 792 -22.42 0.75 -3.33
C GLU A 792 -23.45 0.48 -2.23
N TYR A 793 -23.10 0.70 -0.96
CA TYR A 793 -24.03 0.54 0.17
C TYR A 793 -25.20 1.53 0.08
N ALA A 794 -24.94 2.80 -0.25
CA ALA A 794 -25.99 3.81 -0.41
C ALA A 794 -26.90 3.54 -1.63
N ARG A 795 -26.39 2.86 -2.66
CA ARG A 795 -27.16 2.40 -3.82
C ARG A 795 -28.00 1.17 -3.51
N LEU A 796 -27.43 0.15 -2.87
CA LEU A 796 -28.19 -1.04 -2.45
C LEU A 796 -29.30 -0.66 -1.45
N SER A 797 -29.05 0.31 -0.57
CA SER A 797 -30.07 0.92 0.30
C SER A 797 -31.26 1.50 -0.51
N HIS A 798 -30.97 2.32 -1.53
CA HIS A 798 -31.98 2.85 -2.45
C HIS A 798 -32.74 1.74 -3.18
N ASP A 799 -32.04 0.78 -3.78
CA ASP A 799 -32.64 -0.27 -4.61
C ASP A 799 -33.55 -1.19 -3.75
N ILE A 800 -33.18 -1.44 -2.48
CA ILE A 800 -34.02 -2.13 -1.48
C ILE A 800 -35.28 -1.33 -1.13
N LEU A 801 -35.19 -0.01 -0.95
CA LEU A 801 -36.35 0.83 -0.66
C LEU A 801 -37.34 0.82 -1.83
N ILE A 802 -36.87 1.03 -3.07
CA ILE A 802 -37.72 0.98 -4.27
C ILE A 802 -38.38 -0.41 -4.44
N ALA A 803 -37.70 -1.51 -4.11
CA ALA A 803 -38.25 -2.86 -4.17
C ALA A 803 -39.29 -3.18 -3.07
N ASN A 804 -39.40 -2.37 -2.02
CA ASN A 804 -40.27 -2.57 -0.86
C ASN A 804 -41.07 -1.30 -0.50
N SER A 805 -41.53 -0.52 -1.49
CA SER A 805 -42.26 0.74 -1.28
C SER A 805 -43.71 0.59 -0.75
N GLU A 806 -44.15 -0.64 -0.49
CA GLU A 806 -45.51 -0.97 -0.02
C GLU A 806 -45.50 -1.29 1.49
N ASP A 807 -46.58 -0.92 2.19
CA ASP A 807 -46.81 -1.16 3.63
C ASP A 807 -45.75 -0.63 4.62
N GLN A 808 -44.95 0.37 4.24
CA GLN A 808 -43.96 1.04 5.12
C GLN A 808 -44.48 2.33 5.76
N ASP A 809 -43.93 2.71 6.92
CA ASP A 809 -44.16 4.03 7.51
C ASP A 809 -43.60 5.13 6.57
N PRO A 810 -44.42 6.11 6.11
CA PRO A 810 -43.98 7.10 5.14
C PRO A 810 -42.89 8.07 5.64
N ASN A 811 -42.79 8.32 6.95
CA ASN A 811 -41.72 9.14 7.53
C ASN A 811 -40.40 8.35 7.53
N ILE A 812 -40.41 7.10 8.01
CA ILE A 812 -39.21 6.24 8.01
C ILE A 812 -38.72 5.98 6.58
N TYR A 813 -39.62 5.59 5.66
CA TYR A 813 -39.30 5.34 4.27
C TYR A 813 -38.67 6.56 3.58
N SER A 814 -39.31 7.74 3.68
CA SER A 814 -38.78 8.94 3.06
C SER A 814 -37.45 9.39 3.67
N SER A 815 -37.26 9.21 4.99
CA SER A 815 -35.97 9.51 5.67
C SER A 815 -34.83 8.65 5.13
N LEU A 816 -35.05 7.33 5.03
CA LEU A 816 -34.04 6.40 4.54
C LEU A 816 -33.75 6.58 3.04
N LEU A 817 -34.76 6.93 2.24
CA LEU A 817 -34.55 7.27 0.83
C LEU A 817 -33.77 8.59 0.68
N THR A 818 -34.08 9.59 1.51
CA THR A 818 -33.35 10.88 1.57
C THR A 818 -31.88 10.66 1.92
N ASN A 819 -31.59 9.82 2.91
CA ASN A 819 -30.21 9.47 3.28
C ASN A 819 -29.49 8.62 2.22
N SER A 820 -30.20 7.76 1.49
CA SER A 820 -29.62 7.00 0.37
C SER A 820 -29.13 7.95 -0.74
N TYR A 821 -29.96 8.93 -1.13
CA TYR A 821 -29.57 9.96 -2.11
C TYR A 821 -28.50 10.92 -1.59
N ARG A 822 -28.51 11.26 -0.29
CA ARG A 822 -27.44 12.02 0.38
C ARG A 822 -26.08 11.33 0.22
N TYR A 823 -25.98 10.06 0.60
CA TYR A 823 -24.69 9.35 0.61
C TYR A 823 -24.21 9.01 -0.81
N GLN A 824 -25.13 8.71 -1.74
CA GLN A 824 -24.78 8.64 -3.17
C GLN A 824 -24.28 9.98 -3.73
N GLY A 825 -24.92 11.10 -3.37
CA GLY A 825 -24.50 12.44 -3.82
C GLY A 825 -23.11 12.81 -3.30
N ILE A 826 -22.88 12.67 -1.99
CA ILE A 826 -21.59 12.98 -1.34
C ILE A 826 -20.45 12.11 -1.89
N THR A 827 -20.66 10.79 -2.03
CA THR A 827 -19.64 9.90 -2.62
C THR A 827 -19.37 10.24 -4.09
N SER A 828 -20.41 10.54 -4.87
CA SER A 828 -20.30 10.95 -6.28
C SER A 828 -19.54 12.27 -6.46
N ILE A 829 -19.70 13.23 -5.55
CA ILE A 829 -18.92 14.49 -5.53
C ILE A 829 -17.42 14.19 -5.43
N TYR A 830 -17.01 13.42 -4.42
CA TYR A 830 -15.59 13.11 -4.20
C TYR A 830 -15.00 12.18 -5.25
N MET A 831 -15.81 11.29 -5.83
CA MET A 831 -15.43 10.42 -6.95
C MET A 831 -15.56 11.10 -8.33
N LEU A 832 -15.95 12.37 -8.38
CA LEU A 832 -16.16 13.17 -9.61
C LEU A 832 -17.07 12.49 -10.65
N THR A 833 -18.11 11.78 -10.21
CA THR A 833 -19.05 11.09 -11.13
C THR A 833 -20.18 12.02 -11.57
N LYS A 834 -20.72 11.74 -12.77
CA LYS A 834 -21.90 12.41 -13.34
C LYS A 834 -23.16 12.34 -12.47
N ASP A 835 -23.20 11.43 -11.50
CA ASP A 835 -24.37 11.12 -10.68
C ASP A 835 -24.51 12.10 -9.49
N ALA A 836 -23.47 12.89 -9.20
CA ALA A 836 -23.43 13.89 -8.13
C ALA A 836 -24.60 14.90 -8.19
N VAL A 837 -24.75 15.62 -9.31
CA VAL A 837 -25.81 16.64 -9.46
C VAL A 837 -27.22 16.03 -9.40
N PRO A 838 -27.53 14.93 -10.12
CA PRO A 838 -28.81 14.22 -9.96
C PRO A 838 -29.11 13.81 -8.51
N CYS A 839 -28.17 13.17 -7.81
CA CYS A 839 -28.38 12.70 -6.45
C CYS A 839 -28.55 13.85 -5.45
N CYS A 840 -27.77 14.93 -5.55
CA CYS A 840 -27.92 16.11 -4.70
C CYS A 840 -29.25 16.85 -4.94
N LYS A 841 -29.69 16.98 -6.20
CA LYS A 841 -31.03 17.56 -6.50
C LYS A 841 -32.16 16.69 -5.94
N LYS A 842 -32.06 15.36 -6.05
CA LYS A 842 -33.06 14.44 -5.51
C LYS A 842 -33.08 14.39 -3.98
N TRP A 843 -31.90 14.49 -3.34
CA TRP A 843 -31.78 14.67 -1.89
C TRP A 843 -32.53 15.92 -1.41
N ILE A 844 -32.31 17.08 -2.05
CA ILE A 844 -33.04 18.32 -1.71
C ILE A 844 -34.55 18.18 -1.94
N GLU A 845 -34.98 17.60 -3.07
CA GLU A 845 -36.40 17.40 -3.38
C GLU A 845 -37.11 16.62 -2.26
N LEU A 846 -36.54 15.47 -1.86
CA LEU A 846 -37.09 14.62 -0.80
C LEU A 846 -37.01 15.33 0.57
N LEU A 847 -35.91 16.00 0.88
CA LEU A 847 -35.71 16.68 2.16
C LEU A 847 -36.68 17.86 2.35
N VAL A 848 -36.97 18.62 1.29
CA VAL A 848 -37.97 19.71 1.33
C VAL A 848 -39.37 19.17 1.53
N ASP A 849 -39.75 18.08 0.84
CA ASP A 849 -41.03 17.40 1.05
C ASP A 849 -41.17 16.88 2.50
N ARG A 850 -40.11 16.27 3.05
CA ARG A 850 -40.06 15.85 4.46
C ARG A 850 -40.25 17.01 5.43
N ILE A 851 -39.57 18.14 5.22
CA ILE A 851 -39.70 19.34 6.07
C ILE A 851 -41.14 19.89 6.02
N GLN A 852 -41.80 19.85 4.86
CA GLN A 852 -43.20 20.30 4.75
C GLN A 852 -44.17 19.36 5.48
N ARG A 853 -43.97 18.04 5.38
CA ARG A 853 -44.85 17.00 5.98
C ARG A 853 -44.64 16.80 7.47
N TYR A 854 -43.38 16.57 7.88
CA TYR A 854 -43.02 16.08 9.22
C TYR A 854 -42.39 17.16 10.11
N LYS A 855 -41.68 18.13 9.51
CA LYS A 855 -41.02 19.26 10.21
C LYS A 855 -39.97 18.82 11.24
N GLU A 856 -39.30 17.68 11.00
CA GLU A 856 -38.28 17.15 11.90
C GLU A 856 -37.11 18.15 12.08
N PRO A 857 -36.65 18.43 13.31
CA PRO A 857 -35.51 19.32 13.53
C PRO A 857 -34.23 18.89 12.82
N ALA A 858 -34.03 17.58 12.63
CA ALA A 858 -32.87 17.03 11.93
C ALA A 858 -32.91 17.30 10.42
N ASP A 859 -34.09 17.19 9.78
CA ASP A 859 -34.24 17.51 8.35
C ASP A 859 -33.96 19.00 8.11
N ILE A 860 -34.52 19.88 8.97
CA ILE A 860 -34.34 21.33 8.90
C ILE A 860 -32.84 21.70 9.03
N GLN A 861 -32.13 21.09 9.99
CA GLN A 861 -30.68 21.28 10.17
C GLN A 861 -29.84 20.72 9.01
N THR A 862 -30.34 19.70 8.31
CA THR A 862 -29.67 19.09 7.16
C THR A 862 -29.86 19.89 5.85
N LEU A 863 -30.94 20.69 5.74
CA LEU A 863 -31.25 21.45 4.54
C LEU A 863 -30.15 22.42 4.05
N PRO A 864 -29.49 23.24 4.90
CA PRO A 864 -28.36 24.04 4.44
C PRO A 864 -27.21 23.17 3.92
N ILE A 865 -26.96 22.01 4.53
CA ILE A 865 -25.89 21.09 4.10
C ILE A 865 -26.19 20.55 2.71
N SER A 866 -27.42 20.12 2.42
CA SER A 866 -27.77 19.62 1.08
C SER A 866 -27.67 20.69 -0.01
N TYR A 867 -27.95 21.96 0.30
CA TYR A 867 -27.68 23.08 -0.60
C TYR A 867 -26.18 23.39 -0.78
N ASN A 868 -25.34 23.20 0.26
CA ASN A 868 -23.89 23.26 0.11
C ASN A 868 -23.39 22.15 -0.83
N GLU A 869 -23.80 20.90 -0.61
CA GLU A 869 -23.39 19.77 -1.46
C GLU A 869 -23.94 19.89 -2.89
N LEU A 870 -25.16 20.41 -3.10
CA LEU A 870 -25.65 20.71 -4.45
C LEU A 870 -24.83 21.82 -5.11
N GLY A 871 -24.56 22.92 -4.40
CA GLY A 871 -23.68 23.98 -4.90
C GLY A 871 -22.31 23.40 -5.29
N ILE A 872 -21.78 22.49 -4.46
CA ILE A 872 -20.52 21.80 -4.72
C ILE A 872 -20.61 20.94 -5.99
N ALA A 873 -21.63 20.08 -6.10
CA ALA A 873 -21.84 19.26 -7.29
C ALA A 873 -22.02 20.11 -8.56
N LEU A 874 -22.71 21.25 -8.47
CA LEU A 874 -22.92 22.19 -9.57
C LEU A 874 -21.67 22.98 -9.98
N MET A 875 -20.54 22.88 -9.27
CA MET A 875 -19.24 23.35 -9.76
C MET A 875 -18.48 22.28 -10.57
N THR A 876 -18.93 21.02 -10.60
CA THR A 876 -18.38 19.98 -11.50
C THR A 876 -18.93 20.08 -12.93
N VAL A 877 -19.96 20.92 -13.12
CA VAL A 877 -20.65 21.22 -14.38
C VAL A 877 -20.58 22.75 -14.56
N PRO A 878 -20.46 23.31 -15.77
CA PRO A 878 -20.30 24.76 -15.94
C PRO A 878 -21.62 25.56 -15.81
N ASP A 879 -22.31 25.50 -14.65
CA ASP A 879 -23.42 26.41 -14.30
C ASP A 879 -23.15 27.21 -12.99
N PRO A 880 -22.36 28.30 -13.06
CA PRO A 880 -22.14 29.19 -11.92
C PRO A 880 -23.42 29.81 -11.36
N LYS A 881 -24.52 29.90 -12.12
CA LYS A 881 -25.73 30.60 -11.68
C LYS A 881 -26.58 29.73 -10.78
N GLU A 882 -26.75 28.46 -11.14
CA GLU A 882 -27.44 27.51 -10.25
C GLU A 882 -26.57 27.20 -9.03
N ALA A 883 -25.24 27.07 -9.19
CA ALA A 883 -24.32 26.86 -8.08
C ALA A 883 -24.31 28.03 -7.08
N LEU A 884 -24.18 29.28 -7.57
CA LEU A 884 -24.25 30.47 -6.71
C LEU A 884 -25.56 30.47 -5.92
N LYS A 885 -26.70 30.32 -6.59
CA LYS A 885 -28.03 30.29 -5.94
C LYS A 885 -28.14 29.21 -4.85
N ALA A 886 -27.52 28.04 -5.05
CA ALA A 886 -27.46 27.00 -4.02
C ALA A 886 -26.65 27.46 -2.80
N PHE A 887 -25.47 28.06 -2.99
CA PHE A 887 -24.67 28.62 -1.88
C PHE A 887 -25.32 29.82 -1.20
N GLU A 888 -26.07 30.66 -1.92
CA GLU A 888 -26.88 31.74 -1.33
C GLU A 888 -27.98 31.16 -0.42
N THR A 889 -28.75 30.20 -0.93
CA THR A 889 -29.80 29.49 -0.17
C THR A 889 -29.21 28.79 1.07
N CYS A 890 -28.02 28.19 0.95
CA CYS A 890 -27.28 27.61 2.06
C CYS A 890 -26.95 28.65 3.14
N CYS A 891 -26.33 29.79 2.77
CA CYS A 891 -25.98 30.84 3.72
C CYS A 891 -27.20 31.43 4.42
N GLU A 892 -28.27 31.72 3.68
CA GLU A 892 -29.53 32.25 4.24
C GLU A 892 -30.16 31.29 5.25
N LEU A 893 -30.15 29.98 4.97
CA LEU A 893 -30.64 28.97 5.90
C LEU A 893 -29.74 28.83 7.13
N LEU A 894 -28.41 28.92 6.99
CA LEU A 894 -27.49 28.85 8.11
C LEU A 894 -27.62 30.06 9.04
N ASP A 895 -27.72 31.29 8.51
CA ASP A 895 -27.93 32.49 9.33
C ASP A 895 -29.32 32.49 10.01
N GLN A 896 -30.36 31.91 9.38
CA GLN A 896 -31.66 31.68 10.04
C GLN A 896 -31.59 30.67 11.19
N GLN A 897 -30.71 29.67 11.11
CA GLN A 897 -30.52 28.63 12.13
C GLN A 897 -29.47 29.01 13.19
N ARG A 898 -28.82 30.16 13.03
CA ARG A 898 -27.63 30.56 13.80
C ARG A 898 -27.97 30.91 15.25
N LYS A 899 -27.41 30.14 16.18
CA LYS A 899 -27.56 30.37 17.62
C LYS A 899 -26.69 31.57 18.05
N PRO A 900 -27.22 32.57 18.79
CA PRO A 900 -26.46 33.75 19.21
C PRO A 900 -25.13 33.39 19.89
N GLY A 901 -24.05 34.07 19.50
CA GLY A 901 -22.71 33.84 20.04
C GLY A 901 -22.02 32.54 19.58
N LYS A 902 -22.64 31.70 18.75
CA LYS A 902 -21.92 30.63 18.02
C LYS A 902 -21.33 31.18 16.72
N LEU A 903 -20.10 30.77 16.44
CA LEU A 903 -19.45 31.02 15.15
C LEU A 903 -20.08 30.10 14.09
N PRO A 904 -20.25 30.56 12.85
CA PRO A 904 -20.63 29.71 11.74
C PRO A 904 -19.46 28.79 11.34
N PHE A 905 -19.78 27.62 10.79
CA PHE A 905 -18.82 26.81 10.06
C PHE A 905 -18.65 27.43 8.67
N PRO A 906 -17.47 27.96 8.31
CA PRO A 906 -17.39 29.05 7.33
C PRO A 906 -17.45 28.60 5.86
N PHE A 907 -17.36 27.30 5.58
CA PHE A 907 -17.25 26.78 4.20
C PHE A 907 -18.42 27.22 3.30
N ALA A 908 -19.65 27.33 3.81
CA ALA A 908 -20.78 27.83 3.00
C ALA A 908 -20.56 29.25 2.46
N TRP A 909 -20.15 30.20 3.33
CA TRP A 909 -19.83 31.58 2.94
C TRP A 909 -18.56 31.63 2.07
N GLN A 910 -17.56 30.81 2.39
CA GLN A 910 -16.35 30.63 1.58
C GLN A 910 -16.71 30.23 0.14
N HIS A 911 -17.55 29.21 -0.04
CA HIS A 911 -17.99 28.75 -1.35
C HIS A 911 -18.80 29.83 -2.07
N ARG A 912 -19.76 30.46 -1.39
CA ARG A 912 -20.52 31.60 -1.93
C ARG A 912 -19.60 32.71 -2.45
N GLY A 913 -18.75 33.27 -1.59
CA GLY A 913 -17.87 34.39 -1.93
C GLY A 913 -16.88 34.06 -3.05
N THR A 914 -16.41 32.80 -3.12
CA THR A 914 -15.55 32.31 -4.21
C THR A 914 -16.30 32.27 -5.54
N VAL A 915 -17.53 31.74 -5.56
CA VAL A 915 -18.35 31.69 -6.79
C VAL A 915 -18.82 33.08 -7.20
N THR A 916 -19.12 33.98 -6.26
CA THR A 916 -19.40 35.40 -6.56
C THR A 916 -18.19 36.08 -7.21
N ALA A 917 -16.99 35.86 -6.69
CA ALA A 917 -15.75 36.38 -7.28
C ALA A 917 -15.48 35.80 -8.68
N TRP A 918 -15.66 34.49 -8.87
CA TRP A 918 -15.49 33.82 -10.16
C TRP A 918 -16.54 34.23 -11.20
N ALA A 919 -17.78 34.53 -10.76
CA ALA A 919 -18.85 35.05 -11.61
C ALA A 919 -18.64 36.51 -12.06
N GLY A 920 -17.57 37.18 -11.61
CA GLY A 920 -17.15 38.50 -12.07
C GLY A 920 -17.24 39.63 -11.04
N ASP A 921 -17.63 39.35 -9.79
CA ASP A 921 -17.66 40.35 -8.72
C ASP A 921 -16.76 39.94 -7.52
N PRO A 922 -15.44 40.15 -7.64
CA PRO A 922 -14.51 39.87 -6.55
C PRO A 922 -14.67 40.85 -5.38
N ASN A 923 -15.38 41.97 -5.54
CA ASN A 923 -15.64 42.91 -4.43
C ASN A 923 -16.70 42.33 -3.51
N ALA A 924 -17.88 42.01 -4.03
CA ALA A 924 -18.92 41.30 -3.28
C ALA A 924 -18.43 39.95 -2.74
N GLY A 925 -17.60 39.23 -3.51
CA GLY A 925 -16.96 38.00 -3.06
C GLY A 925 -16.13 38.17 -1.78
N TYR A 926 -15.38 39.26 -1.64
CA TYR A 926 -14.59 39.57 -0.44
C TYR A 926 -15.44 40.10 0.72
N GLU A 927 -16.43 40.94 0.42
CA GLU A 927 -17.38 41.47 1.41
C GLU A 927 -18.19 40.36 2.11
N ILE A 928 -18.38 39.22 1.47
CA ILE A 928 -18.97 38.01 2.07
C ILE A 928 -18.01 37.33 3.07
N LEU A 929 -16.69 37.33 2.82
CA LEU A 929 -15.71 36.58 3.64
C LEU A 929 -15.11 37.39 4.79
N ALA A 930 -14.82 38.67 4.57
CA ALA A 930 -14.13 39.50 5.55
C ALA A 930 -14.86 39.62 6.92
N PRO A 931 -16.20 39.71 7.00
CA PRO A 931 -16.91 39.66 8.28
C PRO A 931 -16.76 38.32 9.00
N ILE A 932 -16.78 37.21 8.25
CA ILE A 932 -16.70 35.84 8.80
C ILE A 932 -15.32 35.56 9.39
N LEU A 933 -14.24 35.92 8.68
CA LEU A 933 -12.89 35.82 9.23
C LEU A 933 -12.73 36.72 10.46
N LYS A 934 -13.20 37.97 10.39
CA LYS A 934 -13.08 38.91 11.52
C LYS A 934 -13.77 38.39 12.78
N GLU A 935 -15.01 37.88 12.68
CA GLU A 935 -15.72 37.35 13.86
C GLU A 935 -15.01 36.14 14.48
N ARG A 936 -14.34 35.32 13.66
CA ARG A 936 -13.50 34.22 14.15
C ARG A 936 -12.26 34.75 14.86
N GLU A 937 -11.54 35.71 14.28
CA GLU A 937 -10.37 36.35 14.91
C GLU A 937 -10.72 37.08 16.22
N ASP A 938 -11.84 37.82 16.26
CA ASP A 938 -12.34 38.55 17.42
C ASP A 938 -12.71 37.61 18.61
N LYS A 939 -12.88 36.30 18.37
CA LYS A 939 -13.37 35.34 19.37
C LYS A 939 -12.42 34.17 19.67
N LEU A 940 -11.74 33.62 18.68
CA LEU A 940 -10.76 32.52 18.83
C LEU A 940 -9.33 33.06 18.98
N GLY A 941 -9.13 34.35 18.75
CA GLY A 941 -7.81 34.94 18.55
C GLY A 941 -7.37 34.84 17.09
N LYS A 942 -6.42 35.70 16.73
CA LYS A 942 -5.84 35.71 15.39
C LYS A 942 -4.93 34.49 15.20
N ASP A 943 -5.04 33.86 14.04
CA ASP A 943 -4.22 32.69 13.63
C ASP A 943 -4.46 31.46 14.53
N ASN A 944 -5.73 31.18 14.81
CA ASN A 944 -6.18 29.98 15.51
C ASN A 944 -5.78 28.69 14.74
N THR A 945 -5.16 27.75 15.45
CA THR A 945 -4.72 26.45 14.92
C THR A 945 -5.45 25.25 15.56
N GLU A 946 -6.54 25.47 16.30
CA GLU A 946 -7.40 24.38 16.80
C GLU A 946 -8.21 23.69 15.69
N GLY A 947 -8.32 24.33 14.52
CA GLY A 947 -9.08 23.85 13.36
C GLY A 947 -8.47 24.31 12.03
N ILE A 948 -8.96 23.75 10.92
CA ILE A 948 -8.45 24.05 9.56
C ILE A 948 -9.09 25.30 8.95
N GLU A 949 -10.23 25.75 9.49
CA GLU A 949 -11.13 26.63 8.74
C GLU A 949 -10.62 28.07 8.61
N ASP A 950 -9.82 28.55 9.56
CA ASP A 950 -9.17 29.87 9.49
C ASP A 950 -8.12 29.87 8.38
N GLY A 951 -7.26 28.85 8.34
CA GLY A 951 -6.27 28.65 7.28
C GLY A 951 -6.91 28.46 5.90
N HIS A 952 -8.04 27.76 5.84
CA HIS A 952 -8.83 27.63 4.62
C HIS A 952 -9.42 29.00 4.20
N LEU A 953 -10.14 29.72 5.07
CA LEU A 953 -10.67 31.06 4.79
C LEU A 953 -9.59 32.02 4.23
N LEU A 954 -8.41 32.06 4.86
CA LEU A 954 -7.28 32.87 4.42
C LEU A 954 -6.82 32.50 3.00
N THR A 955 -6.79 31.20 2.66
CA THR A 955 -6.45 30.68 1.32
C THR A 955 -7.41 31.20 0.23
N TYR A 956 -8.69 31.35 0.57
CA TYR A 956 -9.71 31.85 -0.36
C TYR A 956 -9.76 33.38 -0.42
N MET A 957 -9.59 34.06 0.71
CA MET A 957 -9.49 35.52 0.74
C MET A 957 -8.25 36.03 -0.01
N GLY A 958 -7.13 35.29 0.01
CA GLY A 958 -5.97 35.53 -0.85
C GLY A 958 -6.33 35.52 -2.34
N ASN A 959 -6.93 34.44 -2.84
CA ASN A 959 -7.42 34.34 -4.22
C ASN A 959 -8.32 35.52 -4.63
N ILE A 960 -9.28 35.93 -3.77
CA ILE A 960 -10.20 37.02 -4.09
C ILE A 960 -9.49 38.39 -4.08
N ARG A 961 -8.64 38.68 -3.09
CA ARG A 961 -7.85 39.93 -3.06
C ARG A 961 -6.89 40.04 -4.26
N ARG A 962 -6.34 38.91 -4.69
CA ARG A 962 -5.54 38.80 -5.92
C ARG A 962 -6.37 39.14 -7.18
N LEU A 963 -7.65 38.73 -7.26
CA LEU A 963 -8.56 39.14 -8.35
C LEU A 963 -8.93 40.62 -8.31
N GLN A 964 -8.97 41.24 -7.11
CA GLN A 964 -9.15 42.70 -6.96
C GLN A 964 -7.88 43.50 -7.33
N GLY A 965 -6.71 42.86 -7.32
CA GLY A 965 -5.40 43.55 -7.43
C GLY A 965 -4.91 44.19 -6.11
N GLU A 966 -5.51 43.82 -4.98
CA GLU A 966 -5.33 44.46 -3.68
C GLU A 966 -4.12 43.91 -2.91
N GLY A 967 -3.15 44.76 -2.58
CA GLY A 967 -1.79 44.38 -2.20
C GLY A 967 -1.61 43.54 -0.92
N ASP A 968 -2.68 43.22 -0.18
CA ASP A 968 -2.66 42.35 1.00
C ASP A 968 -2.76 40.84 0.68
N TRP A 969 -3.12 40.47 -0.56
CA TRP A 969 -3.34 39.07 -0.97
C TRP A 969 -2.17 38.12 -0.63
N TYR A 970 -0.93 38.58 -0.84
CA TYR A 970 0.29 37.81 -0.58
C TYR A 970 0.55 37.54 0.92
N GLU A 971 0.12 38.44 1.80
CA GLU A 971 0.23 38.21 3.24
C GLU A 971 -0.82 37.20 3.73
N LEU A 972 -2.03 37.20 3.13
CA LEU A 972 -3.08 36.23 3.43
C LEU A 972 -2.65 34.80 3.04
N GLU A 973 -2.01 34.60 1.88
CA GLU A 973 -1.56 33.27 1.44
C GLU A 973 -0.41 32.71 2.32
N LYS A 974 0.59 33.54 2.69
CA LYS A 974 1.64 33.12 3.65
C LYS A 974 1.07 32.73 5.00
N ARG A 975 0.10 33.51 5.47
CA ARG A 975 -0.61 33.31 6.75
C ARG A 975 -1.42 32.01 6.72
N ALA A 976 -2.14 31.73 5.62
CA ALA A 976 -2.86 30.49 5.41
C ALA A 976 -1.97 29.24 5.51
N VAL A 977 -0.82 29.23 4.81
CA VAL A 977 0.15 28.13 4.85
C VAL A 977 0.69 27.92 6.27
N SER A 978 0.94 29.01 7.02
CA SER A 978 1.43 28.93 8.40
C SER A 978 0.40 28.33 9.36
N VAL A 979 -0.89 28.69 9.21
CA VAL A 979 -1.98 28.13 10.03
C VAL A 979 -2.17 26.65 9.71
N LEU A 980 -2.37 26.28 8.43
CA LEU A 980 -2.63 24.89 8.03
C LEU A 980 -1.47 23.94 8.40
N ARG A 981 -0.22 24.35 8.16
CA ARG A 981 0.98 23.63 8.63
C ARG A 981 0.94 23.31 10.12
N THR A 982 0.41 24.22 10.93
CA THR A 982 0.39 24.09 12.39
C THR A 982 -0.81 23.27 12.88
N THR A 983 -1.98 23.43 12.25
CA THR A 983 -3.19 22.63 12.54
C THR A 983 -3.04 21.16 12.15
N CYS A 984 -2.64 20.88 10.90
CA CYS A 984 -2.71 19.53 10.31
C CYS A 984 -1.39 19.00 9.74
N GLY A 985 -0.28 19.73 9.88
CA GLY A 985 1.06 19.29 9.51
C GLY A 985 1.44 19.57 8.05
N GLU A 986 2.74 19.40 7.75
CA GLU A 986 3.32 19.69 6.42
C GLU A 986 2.76 18.79 5.31
N ASN A 987 2.44 17.53 5.66
CA ASN A 987 1.99 16.50 4.73
C ASN A 987 0.45 16.38 4.67
N SER A 988 -0.30 17.41 5.07
CA SER A 988 -1.75 17.47 4.89
C SER A 988 -2.10 18.01 3.51
N SER A 989 -3.14 17.46 2.86
CA SER A 989 -3.66 17.92 1.57
C SER A 989 -3.97 19.43 1.56
N PHE A 990 -4.54 19.98 2.64
CA PHE A 990 -4.78 21.42 2.76
C PHE A 990 -3.49 22.23 2.77
N THR A 991 -2.49 21.81 3.55
CA THR A 991 -1.17 22.47 3.62
C THR A 991 -0.48 22.44 2.26
N ILE A 992 -0.62 21.34 1.51
CA ILE A 992 -0.11 21.19 0.15
C ILE A 992 -0.84 22.10 -0.85
N GLN A 993 -2.18 22.17 -0.82
CA GLN A 993 -2.98 23.05 -1.69
C GLN A 993 -2.73 24.54 -1.41
N ALA A 994 -2.61 24.94 -0.15
CA ALA A 994 -2.22 26.30 0.21
C ALA A 994 -0.77 26.63 -0.19
N SER A 995 0.16 25.66 -0.03
CA SER A 995 1.54 25.81 -0.48
C SER A 995 1.63 25.97 -2.00
N TYR A 996 0.78 25.29 -2.77
CA TYR A 996 0.67 25.49 -4.22
C TYR A 996 0.24 26.91 -4.58
N ARG A 997 -0.75 27.48 -3.89
CA ARG A 997 -1.23 28.87 -4.12
C ARG A 997 -0.13 29.89 -3.82
N LEU A 998 0.49 29.79 -2.64
CA LEU A 998 1.64 30.62 -2.28
C LEU A 998 2.81 30.48 -3.28
N ALA A 999 3.00 29.30 -3.88
CA ALA A 999 3.97 29.13 -4.96
C ALA A 999 3.60 29.85 -6.26
N ARG A 1000 2.31 29.90 -6.64
CA ARG A 1000 1.84 30.80 -7.71
C ARG A 1000 2.17 32.25 -7.35
N ALA A 1001 1.89 32.66 -6.11
CA ALA A 1001 2.14 34.03 -5.64
C ALA A 1001 3.61 34.45 -5.83
N HIS A 1002 4.53 33.61 -5.37
CA HIS A 1002 5.96 33.80 -5.56
C HIS A 1002 6.34 33.84 -7.05
N PHE A 1003 5.80 32.94 -7.89
CA PHE A 1003 6.04 32.93 -9.34
C PHE A 1003 5.62 34.25 -10.01
N ASP A 1004 4.44 34.78 -9.71
CA ASP A 1004 3.93 36.01 -10.32
C ASP A 1004 4.70 37.26 -9.88
N ARG A 1005 5.39 37.18 -8.74
CA ARG A 1005 6.30 38.19 -8.19
C ARG A 1005 7.75 38.05 -8.69
N ALA A 1006 8.03 37.05 -9.53
CA ALA A 1006 9.36 36.61 -9.96
C ALA A 1006 10.28 36.11 -8.82
N GLU A 1007 9.70 35.75 -7.68
CA GLU A 1007 10.32 35.05 -6.54
C GLU A 1007 10.37 33.54 -6.86
N TYR A 1008 10.99 33.17 -8.00
CA TYR A 1008 10.84 31.84 -8.59
C TYR A 1008 11.47 30.70 -7.77
N ASP A 1009 12.47 31.00 -6.93
CA ASP A 1009 13.15 30.01 -6.11
C ASP A 1009 12.26 29.58 -4.92
N GLU A 1010 11.60 30.55 -4.27
CA GLU A 1010 10.58 30.34 -3.25
C GLU A 1010 9.37 29.57 -3.81
N ALA A 1011 8.93 29.92 -5.02
CA ALA A 1011 7.89 29.20 -5.74
C ALA A 1011 8.28 27.72 -5.98
N ALA A 1012 9.48 27.47 -6.51
CA ALA A 1012 9.96 26.13 -6.78
C ALA A 1012 10.14 25.29 -5.50
N ALA A 1013 10.56 25.90 -4.39
CA ALA A 1013 10.74 25.21 -3.11
C ALA A 1013 9.41 24.69 -2.54
N LEU A 1014 8.31 25.45 -2.67
CA LEU A 1014 6.97 25.02 -2.27
C LEU A 1014 6.39 23.98 -3.25
N LEU A 1015 6.47 24.25 -4.56
CA LEU A 1015 5.96 23.34 -5.59
C LEU A 1015 6.63 21.95 -5.56
N ARG A 1016 7.92 21.86 -5.20
CA ARG A 1016 8.60 20.56 -4.99
C ARG A 1016 7.96 19.73 -3.87
N LYS A 1017 7.44 20.36 -2.81
CA LYS A 1017 6.69 19.67 -1.75
C LYS A 1017 5.33 19.20 -2.26
N CYS A 1018 4.63 20.05 -3.03
CA CYS A 1018 3.36 19.70 -3.65
C CYS A 1018 3.48 18.47 -4.57
N VAL A 1019 4.52 18.39 -5.40
CA VAL A 1019 4.79 17.24 -6.29
C VAL A 1019 5.25 15.97 -5.55
N ALA A 1020 5.70 16.10 -4.29
CA ALA A 1020 6.19 15.00 -3.46
C ALA A 1020 5.16 14.42 -2.47
N PHE A 1021 3.94 14.96 -2.43
CA PHE A 1021 2.86 14.42 -1.60
C PHE A 1021 2.38 13.05 -2.13
N PRO A 1022 2.37 11.98 -1.32
CA PRO A 1022 1.97 10.65 -1.75
C PRO A 1022 0.45 10.54 -1.80
N GLY A 1023 -0.11 10.70 -3.01
CA GLY A 1023 -1.55 10.59 -3.27
C GLY A 1023 -1.85 9.69 -4.46
N ASP A 1024 -1.62 8.38 -4.36
CA ASP A 1024 -1.94 7.40 -5.41
C ASP A 1024 -3.44 7.09 -5.52
N VAL A 1025 -4.28 8.12 -5.36
CA VAL A 1025 -5.73 8.08 -5.48
C VAL A 1025 -6.20 8.77 -6.77
N PRO A 1026 -7.18 8.21 -7.51
CA PRO A 1026 -7.60 8.72 -8.81
C PRO A 1026 -7.92 10.23 -8.85
N TRP A 1027 -8.55 10.78 -7.81
CA TRP A 1027 -8.92 12.20 -7.73
C TRP A 1027 -7.75 13.15 -7.43
N TYR A 1028 -6.65 12.69 -6.83
CA TYR A 1028 -5.44 13.52 -6.63
C TYR A 1028 -4.62 13.68 -7.92
N LYS A 1029 -4.81 12.78 -8.90
CA LYS A 1029 -4.08 12.77 -10.17
C LYS A 1029 -4.14 14.12 -10.91
N ALA A 1030 -5.26 14.84 -10.83
CA ALA A 1030 -5.40 16.18 -11.42
C ALA A 1030 -4.54 17.24 -10.71
N ASP A 1031 -4.54 17.25 -9.36
CA ASP A 1031 -3.70 18.16 -8.55
C ASP A 1031 -2.21 17.88 -8.80
N LEU A 1032 -1.80 16.61 -8.81
CA LEU A 1032 -0.44 16.20 -9.16
C LEU A 1032 0.00 16.70 -10.54
N GLY A 1033 -0.88 16.59 -11.55
CA GLY A 1033 -0.65 17.15 -12.89
C GLY A 1033 -0.42 18.66 -12.82
N ARG A 1034 -1.36 19.40 -12.24
CA ARG A 1034 -1.26 20.86 -12.06
C ARG A 1034 0.02 21.28 -11.33
N TYR A 1035 0.45 20.54 -10.31
CA TYR A 1035 1.69 20.83 -9.57
C TYR A 1035 2.93 20.57 -10.42
N CYS A 1036 2.95 19.50 -11.21
CA CYS A 1036 4.02 19.24 -12.16
C CYS A 1036 4.08 20.32 -13.25
N TRP A 1037 2.94 20.67 -13.86
CA TRP A 1037 2.84 21.79 -14.82
C TRP A 1037 3.41 23.08 -14.27
N LYS A 1038 2.93 23.54 -13.10
CA LYS A 1038 3.33 24.83 -12.56
C LYS A 1038 4.77 24.85 -12.06
N LEU A 1039 5.31 23.73 -11.57
CA LEU A 1039 6.74 23.62 -11.29
C LEU A 1039 7.55 23.72 -12.59
N GLY A 1040 7.12 23.06 -13.67
CA GLY A 1040 7.68 23.21 -15.01
C GLY A 1040 7.68 24.67 -15.48
N ARG A 1041 6.51 25.34 -15.49
CA ARG A 1041 6.42 26.77 -15.88
C ARG A 1041 7.26 27.68 -14.97
N THR A 1042 7.35 27.40 -13.68
CA THR A 1042 8.21 28.14 -12.72
C THR A 1042 9.69 28.01 -13.03
N LEU A 1043 10.15 26.79 -13.37
CA LEU A 1043 11.52 26.57 -13.81
C LEU A 1043 11.78 27.22 -15.17
N GLN A 1044 10.83 27.22 -16.12
CA GLN A 1044 10.98 27.96 -17.39
C GLN A 1044 11.15 29.47 -17.15
N ALA A 1045 10.34 30.09 -16.29
CA ALA A 1045 10.37 31.54 -16.05
C ALA A 1045 11.63 32.04 -15.32
N SER A 1046 12.20 31.23 -14.42
CA SER A 1046 13.54 31.47 -13.84
C SER A 1046 14.70 31.26 -14.82
N GLY A 1047 14.43 30.77 -16.04
CA GLY A 1047 15.42 30.47 -17.08
C GLY A 1047 15.91 29.01 -17.09
N GLY A 1048 15.43 28.18 -16.16
CA GLY A 1048 15.63 26.73 -16.09
C GLY A 1048 14.93 25.98 -17.23
N SER A 1049 15.57 25.99 -18.40
CA SER A 1049 15.07 25.48 -19.67
C SER A 1049 15.61 24.08 -19.98
N GLY A 1050 15.18 23.07 -19.20
CA GLY A 1050 15.90 21.79 -19.08
C GLY A 1050 15.08 20.51 -18.84
N SER A 1051 15.75 19.38 -18.58
CA SER A 1051 15.11 18.06 -18.43
C SER A 1051 14.12 17.99 -17.27
N ASP A 1052 14.47 18.25 -16.01
CA ASP A 1052 13.51 18.23 -14.89
C ASP A 1052 12.26 19.09 -15.20
N THR A 1053 12.48 20.26 -15.80
CA THR A 1053 11.41 21.15 -16.28
C THR A 1053 10.52 20.48 -17.33
N ARG A 1054 11.11 19.70 -18.24
CA ARG A 1054 10.44 18.94 -19.30
C ARG A 1054 9.79 17.66 -18.78
N ASP A 1055 10.47 16.86 -17.95
CA ASP A 1055 9.98 15.67 -17.28
C ASP A 1055 8.73 15.97 -16.44
N LEU A 1056 8.69 17.13 -15.78
CA LEU A 1056 7.51 17.63 -15.09
C LEU A 1056 6.37 17.98 -16.06
N LEU A 1057 6.67 18.67 -17.16
CA LEU A 1057 5.67 18.98 -18.19
C LEU A 1057 5.16 17.73 -18.92
N ASP A 1058 6.00 16.71 -19.17
CA ASP A 1058 5.62 15.45 -19.81
C ASP A 1058 4.89 14.50 -18.85
N ARG A 1059 5.27 14.45 -17.57
CA ARG A 1059 4.45 13.81 -16.51
C ARG A 1059 3.08 14.47 -16.42
N SER A 1060 3.02 15.79 -16.55
CA SER A 1060 1.77 16.53 -16.64
C SER A 1060 0.99 16.17 -17.91
N MET A 1061 1.57 16.22 -19.10
CA MET A 1061 0.87 15.89 -20.35
C MET A 1061 0.40 14.43 -20.41
N THR A 1062 1.13 13.50 -19.79
CA THR A 1062 0.71 12.10 -19.59
C THR A 1062 -0.54 12.04 -18.70
N ILE A 1063 -0.48 12.70 -17.53
CA ILE A 1063 -1.65 12.86 -16.63
C ILE A 1063 -2.83 13.52 -17.34
N ARG A 1064 -2.61 14.48 -18.25
CA ARG A 1064 -3.69 15.10 -19.03
C ARG A 1064 -4.39 14.10 -19.95
N ARG A 1065 -3.60 13.33 -20.71
CA ARG A 1065 -4.12 12.30 -21.63
C ARG A 1065 -4.87 11.18 -20.91
N ASP A 1066 -4.47 10.86 -19.68
CA ASP A 1066 -5.19 9.91 -18.83
C ASP A 1066 -6.52 10.46 -18.27
N LEU A 1067 -6.60 11.78 -18.00
CA LEU A 1067 -7.77 12.44 -17.40
C LEU A 1067 -8.77 12.95 -18.44
N VAL A 1068 -8.30 13.36 -19.62
CA VAL A 1068 -9.10 13.83 -20.76
C VAL A 1068 -8.56 13.19 -22.05
N PRO A 1069 -8.90 11.93 -22.34
CA PRO A 1069 -8.36 11.20 -23.50
C PRO A 1069 -8.67 11.85 -24.86
N ASP A 1070 -9.75 12.63 -24.94
CA ASP A 1070 -10.18 13.33 -26.15
C ASP A 1070 -9.41 14.67 -26.39
N ASP A 1071 -8.62 15.18 -25.43
CA ASP A 1071 -7.88 16.44 -25.57
C ASP A 1071 -6.57 16.23 -26.35
N GLN A 1072 -6.64 16.46 -27.66
CA GLN A 1072 -5.52 16.29 -28.60
C GLN A 1072 -4.59 17.52 -28.71
N ARG A 1073 -4.74 18.53 -27.85
CA ARG A 1073 -3.96 19.78 -27.91
C ARG A 1073 -2.52 19.59 -27.42
N GLU A 1074 -1.60 20.32 -28.05
CA GLU A 1074 -0.18 20.28 -27.72
C GLU A 1074 0.17 21.21 -26.53
N GLU A 1075 1.31 20.97 -25.89
CA GLU A 1075 1.74 21.72 -24.69
C GLU A 1075 1.84 23.25 -24.92
N SER A 1076 2.09 23.69 -26.16
CA SER A 1076 2.11 25.10 -26.56
C SER A 1076 0.73 25.76 -26.68
N GLU A 1077 -0.34 24.95 -26.74
CA GLU A 1077 -1.73 25.39 -26.81
C GLU A 1077 -2.42 25.40 -25.44
N LEU A 1078 -1.70 24.95 -24.40
CA LEU A 1078 -2.19 24.78 -23.03
C LEU A 1078 -1.56 25.81 -22.08
N THR A 1079 -2.36 26.25 -21.12
CA THR A 1079 -2.06 27.31 -20.15
C THR A 1079 -2.26 26.82 -18.72
N ASP A 1080 -1.94 27.66 -17.73
CA ASP A 1080 -2.34 27.39 -16.33
C ASP A 1080 -3.87 27.23 -16.19
N SER A 1081 -4.67 27.88 -17.04
CA SER A 1081 -6.14 27.77 -17.04
C SER A 1081 -6.60 26.36 -17.39
N ASP A 1082 -5.96 25.71 -18.37
CA ASP A 1082 -6.29 24.35 -18.79
C ASP A 1082 -6.00 23.31 -17.69
N TRP A 1083 -5.12 23.64 -16.74
CA TRP A 1083 -4.79 22.82 -15.58
C TRP A 1083 -5.67 23.10 -14.38
N ASP A 1084 -5.97 24.37 -14.11
CA ASP A 1084 -7.04 24.72 -13.20
C ASP A 1084 -8.40 24.18 -13.70
N GLU A 1085 -8.61 24.00 -15.01
CA GLU A 1085 -9.81 23.39 -15.60
C GLU A 1085 -10.03 21.91 -15.25
N LEU A 1086 -8.96 21.14 -15.00
CA LEU A 1086 -9.06 19.77 -14.48
C LEU A 1086 -9.35 19.74 -12.98
N ILE A 1087 -9.20 20.89 -12.31
CA ILE A 1087 -9.42 21.04 -10.89
C ILE A 1087 -10.83 21.53 -10.65
N TYR A 1088 -11.44 20.94 -9.63
CA TYR A 1088 -12.73 21.33 -9.10
C TYR A 1088 -12.77 22.84 -8.77
N VAL A 1089 -13.81 23.58 -9.20
CA VAL A 1089 -13.72 25.06 -9.36
C VAL A 1089 -13.38 25.83 -8.08
N LEU A 1090 -13.81 25.39 -6.89
CA LEU A 1090 -13.41 26.08 -5.65
C LEU A 1090 -11.90 25.96 -5.36
N TYR A 1091 -11.21 24.94 -5.87
CA TYR A 1091 -9.75 24.77 -5.70
C TYR A 1091 -8.92 25.43 -6.82
N ARG A 1092 -9.57 26.17 -7.75
CA ARG A 1092 -8.90 27.11 -8.68
C ARG A 1092 -8.47 28.38 -7.93
#